data_AF-A0AA42ZDL2-F1
#
_entry.id   AF-A0AA42ZDL2-F1
#
_cell.length_a   1.000
_cell.length_b   1.000
_cell.length_c   1.000
_cell.angle_alpha   90.00
_cell.angle_beta   90.00
_cell.angle_gamma   90.00
#
_symmetry.space_group_name_H-M   'P 1'
#
loop_
_entity.id
_entity.type
_entity.pdbx_description
1 polymer ?
#
loop_
_entity_poly.entity_id
_entity_poly.type
_entity_poly.pdbx_seq_one_letter_code
_entity_poly.pdbx_strand_id
1 'polypeptide(L)'
;MYTPDFGTDKMTETRRHTPPPPNKPPHSHRLSVALVCLLLIGLLPLMTRAVPPTDEAIEKWVAEGVWKKKVETFNAFRMAGGNSPEEHTPLDHRRLAGSMALTDAIDTVHLLVILVDFVDHPWQNGTEGDPSLIDSVLFSEGYLNPTGSMTDFFLENSYGTFLVKGDLYGWYQAPETYAWYENGDDGMSRGRDLARHAVEIAAPDVPDFGKYDSNNDGYCDGLIIIHSGAGAETGAYGIWSHKSSIEPPLAYDGVTMSAYTMNPEEYQGGLSPIGVFCHEYGHFLGLPDLYDIDYDPPSSRGLGNWALMASGSYNGDSRVPAQLIAWCKSEVGFLNLIDVTENMHQVAIPSVEDNPVAYRLHNTVTTDSEFWVVENKQPFGYDAALPAWGLCIFHVDNNAPWPNINHLWYHVAMEQADGQNSIALGNSRGDAGDPFPGASWARAFHDLTNPSTHTNDSGITHGATTQIGVWNISNSDSIMYADFDLEWSRPYIELSNYDSLVLDDAPPGGDGDGYFEPGETIRFYCRVTNQMRTAFNAQATLTANSPHVTVTVGQAAVAATFDELDYMNSSPIEFVLADAFVPTIDSFELTISCDSTGSTAGGDAYSRSFSFEANIGPPQVLIVDDDRGRNYEEMYADVLYRQRIPYAIHSKETDGTPSGAKLSDHRIVFWHTGDSSNNVLQSGDLAAMNQYLDNDGNLLLSTISGAFDLTLLDSSFLHDYLGAVVIGAHRSFAFDGVDGNPIGDSRKFRYIAAPPVWSDNAIVTPVGGGSAALTVWNNGSVCAVTVDSSWHSLLVNLPVEYITDDFVAHGYGTKDTLLLSCIDFFGGIPMIGNPAPCCVGIRGDAADPMDGVIDITDLVYLIDFMFRGGPEPPCFEEADVNGDYADPLEITDLLYLIDYMYTGGPPPVACP
;
A
#
# COMPACT_ATOMS: atom_id res chain seq x y z
N MET A 1 39.57 10.98 -40.27
CA MET A 1 39.15 12.38 -40.38
C MET A 1 38.66 12.81 -39.01
N TYR A 2 39.41 13.72 -38.41
CA TYR A 2 39.14 14.56 -37.23
C TYR A 2 38.64 13.94 -35.91
N THR A 3 39.61 13.49 -35.11
CA THR A 3 39.84 13.81 -33.67
C THR A 3 40.42 15.25 -33.54
N PRO A 4 40.54 15.93 -32.37
CA PRO A 4 41.29 15.55 -31.13
C PRO A 4 40.55 15.89 -29.79
N ASP A 5 40.76 15.24 -28.64
CA ASP A 5 41.95 14.93 -27.82
C ASP A 5 42.59 16.15 -27.12
N PHE A 6 42.65 16.13 -25.78
CA PHE A 6 43.81 16.54 -24.96
C PHE A 6 43.61 16.18 -23.48
N GLY A 7 44.44 15.26 -22.99
CA GLY A 7 44.71 15.02 -21.57
C GLY A 7 45.92 15.79 -21.02
N THR A 8 45.90 15.94 -19.68
CA THR A 8 46.99 15.85 -18.67
C THR A 8 48.39 16.46 -18.89
N ASP A 9 48.83 17.30 -17.94
CA ASP A 9 50.07 17.14 -17.11
C ASP A 9 50.22 18.35 -16.14
N LYS A 10 50.25 18.19 -14.81
CA LYS A 10 51.34 17.83 -13.86
C LYS A 10 52.26 18.97 -13.37
N MET A 11 52.45 18.99 -12.03
CA MET A 11 53.56 19.53 -11.21
C MET A 11 53.65 21.08 -11.05
N THR A 12 53.98 21.71 -9.91
CA THR A 12 54.60 21.33 -8.61
C THR A 12 54.51 22.53 -7.63
N GLU A 13 54.41 22.21 -6.33
CA GLU A 13 54.87 22.92 -5.12
C GLU A 13 55.17 24.43 -5.12
N THR A 14 54.65 25.16 -4.11
CA THR A 14 55.49 25.64 -2.98
C THR A 14 54.68 26.24 -1.83
N ARG A 15 55.03 25.79 -0.60
CA ARG A 15 54.63 26.30 0.72
C ARG A 15 54.92 27.80 0.90
N ARG A 16 54.10 28.50 1.70
CA ARG A 16 54.50 28.99 3.05
C ARG A 16 53.36 29.69 3.83
N HIS A 17 53.16 29.10 5.02
CA HIS A 17 52.55 29.56 6.26
C HIS A 17 52.84 31.02 6.71
N THR A 18 51.75 31.74 7.08
CA THR A 18 51.48 32.42 8.39
C THR A 18 52.24 33.72 8.79
N PRO A 19 51.82 34.46 9.85
CA PRO A 19 50.53 35.10 10.15
C PRO A 19 50.72 36.53 10.81
N PRO A 20 49.87 37.03 11.75
CA PRO A 20 49.23 38.36 11.76
C PRO A 20 49.94 39.37 12.71
N PRO A 21 49.36 40.52 13.16
CA PRO A 21 48.44 40.58 14.34
C PRO A 21 47.50 41.85 14.35
N PRO A 22 46.96 42.39 15.48
CA PRO A 22 45.69 41.98 16.12
C PRO A 22 44.77 43.16 16.61
N ASN A 23 43.66 42.79 17.27
CA ASN A 23 42.97 43.43 18.43
C ASN A 23 42.02 44.65 18.29
N LYS A 24 40.73 44.32 18.52
CA LYS A 24 39.74 44.85 19.50
C LYS A 24 39.07 46.25 19.36
N PRO A 25 37.81 46.39 19.86
CA PRO A 25 36.77 47.37 19.49
C PRO A 25 36.69 48.55 20.51
N PRO A 26 35.82 49.59 20.36
CA PRO A 26 34.45 49.52 20.93
C PRO A 26 33.36 50.51 20.42
N HIS A 27 32.11 50.24 20.81
CA HIS A 27 31.01 51.14 21.23
C HIS A 27 30.49 52.35 20.39
N SER A 28 29.14 52.37 20.33
CA SER A 28 28.21 53.48 20.64
C SER A 28 27.63 54.38 19.52
N HIS A 29 26.33 54.16 19.29
CA HIS A 29 25.20 55.10 19.41
C HIS A 29 25.18 56.51 18.76
N ARG A 30 23.99 56.79 18.20
CA ARG A 30 23.32 58.08 17.92
C ARG A 30 23.73 58.78 16.62
N LEU A 31 22.88 59.54 15.92
CA LEU A 31 21.42 59.67 15.72
C LEU A 31 21.32 60.82 14.69
N SER A 32 20.28 60.84 13.85
CA SER A 32 19.83 62.01 13.04
C SER A 32 20.69 62.31 11.79
N VAL A 33 20.15 62.57 10.59
CA VAL A 33 19.06 63.50 10.24
C VAL A 33 18.35 63.04 8.94
N ALA A 34 17.03 63.22 8.92
CA ALA A 34 16.07 63.07 7.82
C ALA A 34 16.50 63.78 6.51
N LEU A 35 16.09 63.43 5.30
CA LEU A 35 14.75 63.44 4.71
C LEU A 35 14.99 63.04 3.23
N VAL A 36 14.34 62.06 2.60
CA VAL A 36 13.20 62.20 1.68
C VAL A 36 13.09 60.85 0.96
N CYS A 37 11.96 60.16 1.08
CA CYS A 37 11.24 59.46 0.00
C CYS A 37 10.05 58.71 0.61
N LEU A 38 8.89 59.37 0.51
CA LEU A 38 7.56 58.81 0.70
C LEU A 38 7.24 57.81 -0.40
N LEU A 39 6.39 56.83 -0.05
CA LEU A 39 5.56 55.96 -0.90
C LEU A 39 6.29 54.84 -1.65
N LEU A 40 6.36 53.68 -0.99
CA LEU A 40 6.13 52.34 -1.56
C LEU A 40 6.00 51.36 -0.38
N ILE A 41 4.89 51.46 0.37
CA ILE A 41 4.37 50.32 1.13
C ILE A 41 3.58 49.52 0.09
N GLY A 42 4.25 48.56 -0.54
CA GLY A 42 3.56 47.53 -1.31
C GLY A 42 2.91 46.59 -0.31
N LEU A 43 1.64 46.85 0.00
CA LEU A 43 0.72 45.83 0.48
C LEU A 43 0.73 44.71 -0.56
N LEU A 44 1.21 43.54 -0.18
CA LEU A 44 0.94 42.30 -0.90
C LEU A 44 -0.45 41.85 -0.46
N PRO A 45 -1.49 41.93 -1.30
CA PRO A 45 -2.77 41.31 -0.96
C PRO A 45 -2.58 39.80 -0.96
N LEU A 46 -2.83 39.18 0.19
CA LEU A 46 -2.93 37.74 0.37
C LEU A 46 -4.14 37.24 -0.44
N MET A 47 -3.89 36.28 -1.33
CA MET A 47 -4.90 35.63 -2.17
C MET A 47 -5.54 34.50 -1.37
N THR A 48 -6.85 34.25 -1.46
CA THR A 48 -7.58 32.96 -1.32
C THR A 48 -8.92 33.06 -2.10
N ARG A 49 -9.67 31.96 -2.29
CA ARG A 49 -10.61 31.70 -3.41
C ARG A 49 -11.98 31.10 -2.91
N ALA A 50 -12.99 30.83 -3.76
CA ALA A 50 -14.42 30.56 -3.38
C ALA A 50 -14.70 29.07 -3.04
N VAL A 51 -15.91 28.61 -2.69
CA VAL A 51 -16.20 27.15 -2.57
C VAL A 51 -15.83 26.40 -3.88
N PRO A 52 -15.23 25.18 -3.83
CA PRO A 52 -14.86 24.44 -5.03
C PRO A 52 -16.09 24.00 -5.86
N PRO A 53 -15.99 23.84 -7.19
CA PRO A 53 -17.06 23.23 -7.96
C PRO A 53 -17.26 21.75 -7.62
N THR A 54 -18.52 21.32 -7.75
CA THR A 54 -18.89 19.90 -7.75
C THR A 54 -18.29 19.18 -8.97
N ASP A 55 -18.09 17.86 -8.87
CA ASP A 55 -17.55 17.08 -9.99
C ASP A 55 -18.50 17.08 -11.18
N GLU A 56 -19.80 17.03 -10.93
CA GLU A 56 -20.85 17.14 -11.93
C GLU A 56 -20.79 18.48 -12.68
N ALA A 57 -20.47 19.58 -11.98
CA ALA A 57 -20.30 20.88 -12.60
C ALA A 57 -19.06 20.94 -13.50
N ILE A 58 -17.93 20.38 -13.05
CA ILE A 58 -16.70 20.28 -13.85
C ILE A 58 -16.97 19.47 -15.10
N GLU A 59 -17.54 18.26 -14.97
CA GLU A 59 -17.88 17.38 -16.09
C GLU A 59 -18.79 18.09 -17.10
N LYS A 60 -19.82 18.79 -16.61
CA LYS A 60 -20.73 19.58 -17.45
C LYS A 60 -19.98 20.67 -18.22
N TRP A 61 -19.18 21.50 -17.56
CA TRP A 61 -18.48 22.61 -18.21
C TRP A 61 -17.38 22.16 -19.16
N VAL A 62 -16.76 21.01 -18.89
CA VAL A 62 -15.84 20.35 -19.82
C VAL A 62 -16.60 19.89 -21.08
N ALA A 63 -17.75 19.23 -20.91
CA ALA A 63 -18.60 18.81 -22.03
C ALA A 63 -19.14 19.99 -22.86
N GLU A 64 -19.44 21.11 -22.22
CA GLU A 64 -19.91 22.36 -22.86
C GLU A 64 -18.76 23.20 -23.46
N GLY A 65 -17.50 22.85 -23.20
CA GLY A 65 -16.33 23.58 -23.68
C GLY A 65 -16.11 24.95 -23.04
N VAL A 66 -16.70 25.19 -21.86
CA VAL A 66 -16.62 26.48 -21.13
C VAL A 66 -15.72 26.43 -19.89
N TRP A 67 -15.21 25.25 -19.52
CA TRP A 67 -14.36 25.06 -18.33
C TRP A 67 -13.19 26.04 -18.24
N LYS A 68 -12.42 26.20 -19.33
CA LYS A 68 -11.28 27.13 -19.35
C LYS A 68 -11.70 28.58 -19.05
N LYS A 69 -12.83 29.03 -19.61
CA LYS A 69 -13.36 30.37 -19.36
C LYS A 69 -13.79 30.52 -17.89
N LYS A 70 -14.40 29.49 -17.30
CA LYS A 70 -14.76 29.46 -15.87
C LYS A 70 -13.52 29.65 -15.00
N VAL A 71 -12.47 28.87 -15.23
CA VAL A 71 -11.18 29.00 -14.52
C VAL A 71 -10.59 30.42 -14.66
N GLU A 72 -10.59 31.00 -15.86
CA GLU A 72 -10.14 32.38 -16.10
C GLU A 72 -10.96 33.41 -15.31
N THR A 73 -12.29 33.29 -15.30
CA THR A 73 -13.20 34.15 -14.53
C THR A 73 -12.92 34.04 -13.04
N PHE A 74 -12.79 32.82 -12.52
CA PHE A 74 -12.49 32.60 -11.11
C PHE A 74 -11.16 33.29 -10.78
N ASN A 75 -10.09 33.01 -11.53
CA ASN A 75 -8.78 33.62 -11.35
C ASN A 75 -8.84 35.16 -11.31
N ALA A 76 -9.64 35.78 -12.18
CA ALA A 76 -9.84 37.23 -12.19
C ALA A 76 -10.56 37.76 -10.93
N PHE A 77 -11.61 37.09 -10.47
CA PHE A 77 -12.32 37.44 -9.23
C PHE A 77 -11.39 37.49 -8.01
N ARG A 78 -10.48 36.52 -7.96
CA ARG A 78 -9.58 36.32 -6.83
C ARG A 78 -8.43 37.33 -6.82
N MET A 79 -7.92 37.69 -8.00
CA MET A 79 -7.01 38.83 -8.15
C MET A 79 -7.64 40.16 -7.67
N ALA A 80 -8.98 40.24 -7.58
CA ALA A 80 -9.71 41.39 -7.06
C ALA A 80 -10.08 41.26 -5.56
N GLY A 81 -9.51 40.28 -4.83
CA GLY A 81 -9.73 40.06 -3.39
C GLY A 81 -10.92 39.16 -3.05
N GLY A 82 -11.56 38.54 -4.05
CA GLY A 82 -12.64 37.58 -3.83
C GLY A 82 -12.14 36.35 -3.06
N ASN A 83 -12.72 36.14 -1.88
CA ASN A 83 -12.52 35.08 -0.89
C ASN A 83 -11.16 35.06 -0.20
N SER A 84 -10.42 36.17 -0.24
CA SER A 84 -9.27 36.38 0.66
C SER A 84 -9.72 36.26 2.13
N PRO A 85 -8.87 35.73 3.05
CA PRO A 85 -9.23 35.61 4.45
C PRO A 85 -9.50 37.01 5.01
N GLU A 86 -10.44 37.14 5.94
CA GLU A 86 -10.76 38.45 6.50
C GLU A 86 -9.63 38.98 7.39
N GLU A 87 -9.22 40.23 7.19
CA GLU A 87 -8.19 40.85 8.02
C GLU A 87 -8.74 41.28 9.39
N HIS A 88 -10.04 41.62 9.44
CA HIS A 88 -10.79 42.01 10.64
C HIS A 88 -11.62 40.85 11.18
N THR A 89 -10.94 39.81 11.68
CA THR A 89 -11.61 38.61 12.19
C THR A 89 -12.27 38.88 13.55
N PRO A 90 -13.46 38.30 13.83
CA PRO A 90 -14.03 38.31 15.18
C PRO A 90 -13.13 37.60 16.22
N LEU A 91 -12.21 36.74 15.75
CA LEU A 91 -11.30 35.92 16.54
C LEU A 91 -9.82 36.35 16.35
N ASP A 92 -9.45 37.59 16.68
CA ASP A 92 -8.04 38.01 16.63
C ASP A 92 -7.20 37.28 17.70
N HIS A 93 -6.38 36.32 17.23
CA HIS A 93 -5.40 35.52 17.97
C HIS A 93 -4.48 36.35 18.89
N ARG A 94 -4.18 37.62 18.55
CA ARG A 94 -3.32 38.49 19.38
C ARG A 94 -3.99 38.94 20.67
N ARG A 95 -5.32 38.82 20.78
CA ARG A 95 -6.11 39.13 21.97
C ARG A 95 -6.27 37.93 22.90
N LEU A 96 -6.39 36.72 22.35
CA LEU A 96 -6.55 35.47 23.10
C LEU A 96 -5.31 35.11 23.95
N ALA A 97 -4.10 35.43 23.46
CA ALA A 97 -2.87 35.31 24.26
C ALA A 97 -2.84 36.26 25.48
N GLY A 98 -3.67 37.31 25.48
CA GLY A 98 -3.81 38.26 26.60
C GLY A 98 -5.02 38.01 27.51
N SER A 99 -6.01 37.23 27.08
CA SER A 99 -7.26 36.96 27.81
C SER A 99 -7.33 35.60 28.50
N MET A 100 -6.25 34.79 28.49
CA MET A 100 -6.11 33.57 29.30
C MET A 100 -6.05 33.81 30.84
N ALA A 101 -6.70 34.86 31.31
CA ALA A 101 -7.12 35.02 32.69
C ALA A 101 -8.53 35.64 32.69
N LEU A 102 -9.54 34.84 33.06
CA LEU A 102 -10.94 35.21 33.39
C LEU A 102 -11.86 35.27 32.15
N THR A 103 -12.54 34.18 31.75
CA THR A 103 -13.89 33.81 32.24
C THR A 103 -14.42 32.55 31.51
N ASP A 104 -15.33 31.78 32.12
CA ASP A 104 -16.09 30.67 31.52
C ASP A 104 -17.17 31.14 30.50
N ALA A 105 -16.94 32.25 29.79
CA ALA A 105 -17.92 32.82 28.87
C ALA A 105 -17.71 32.26 27.46
N ILE A 106 -18.79 31.77 26.83
CA ILE A 106 -18.80 31.36 25.42
C ILE A 106 -18.71 32.63 24.56
N ASP A 107 -17.74 32.69 23.65
CA ASP A 107 -17.61 33.80 22.71
C ASP A 107 -18.77 33.76 21.72
N THR A 108 -19.67 34.73 21.82
CA THR A 108 -20.88 34.79 20.99
C THR A 108 -20.73 35.87 19.93
N VAL A 109 -20.89 35.48 18.67
CA VAL A 109 -20.85 36.40 17.52
C VAL A 109 -22.24 36.54 16.92
N HIS A 110 -22.65 37.76 16.64
CA HIS A 110 -23.94 38.07 16.01
C HIS A 110 -23.74 38.43 14.53
N LEU A 111 -24.37 37.67 13.64
CA LEU A 111 -24.31 37.85 12.19
C LEU A 111 -25.53 38.58 11.66
N LEU A 112 -25.33 39.40 10.63
CA LEU A 112 -26.38 40.06 9.87
C LEU A 112 -26.67 39.27 8.60
N VAL A 113 -27.88 38.73 8.46
CA VAL A 113 -28.32 37.99 7.27
C VAL A 113 -29.37 38.79 6.49
N ILE A 114 -29.15 38.97 5.19
CA ILE A 114 -30.05 39.71 4.30
C ILE A 114 -30.49 38.82 3.15
N LEU A 115 -31.79 38.61 3.01
CA LEU A 115 -32.43 37.82 1.96
C LEU A 115 -32.81 38.74 0.79
N VAL A 116 -32.35 38.44 -0.42
CA VAL A 116 -32.57 39.28 -1.62
C VAL A 116 -33.11 38.52 -2.84
N ASP A 117 -34.24 38.99 -3.37
CA ASP A 117 -34.84 38.48 -4.60
C ASP A 117 -34.79 39.52 -5.73
N PHE A 118 -35.28 39.14 -6.92
CA PHE A 118 -35.11 39.95 -8.13
C PHE A 118 -36.42 40.06 -8.90
N VAL A 119 -36.57 41.13 -9.67
CA VAL A 119 -37.79 41.34 -10.46
C VAL A 119 -38.04 40.25 -11.52
N ASP A 120 -36.98 39.70 -12.10
CA ASP A 120 -36.98 38.62 -13.11
C ASP A 120 -36.70 37.23 -12.50
N HIS A 121 -36.34 37.18 -11.22
CA HIS A 121 -36.13 35.96 -10.45
C HIS A 121 -36.66 36.15 -9.02
N PRO A 122 -37.99 36.28 -8.81
CA PRO A 122 -38.55 36.57 -7.51
C PRO A 122 -38.60 35.32 -6.62
N TRP A 123 -38.46 35.52 -5.32
CA TRP A 123 -38.71 34.46 -4.35
C TRP A 123 -40.18 34.05 -4.40
N GLN A 124 -40.45 32.74 -4.40
CA GLN A 124 -41.81 32.22 -4.46
C GLN A 124 -42.28 31.86 -3.05
N ASN A 125 -43.21 32.64 -2.50
CA ASN A 125 -43.76 32.41 -1.17
C ASN A 125 -44.33 30.99 -1.01
N GLY A 126 -43.65 30.14 -0.22
CA GLY A 126 -43.99 28.74 0.02
C GLY A 126 -43.09 27.69 -0.66
N THR A 127 -42.01 28.09 -1.34
CA THR A 127 -40.93 27.20 -1.84
C THR A 127 -39.72 27.18 -0.88
N GLU A 128 -38.64 26.53 -1.29
CA GLU A 128 -37.29 26.72 -0.75
C GLU A 128 -37.02 28.22 -0.56
N GLY A 129 -36.54 28.64 0.61
CA GLY A 129 -36.36 30.06 0.95
C GLY A 129 -37.31 30.67 1.99
N ASP A 130 -38.18 29.89 2.66
CA ASP A 130 -38.94 30.40 3.83
C ASP A 130 -37.95 30.93 4.89
N PRO A 131 -38.05 32.21 5.33
CA PRO A 131 -37.11 32.78 6.28
C PRO A 131 -36.98 32.00 7.60
N SER A 132 -38.04 31.32 8.05
CA SER A 132 -37.98 30.48 9.26
C SER A 132 -37.21 29.18 9.04
N LEU A 133 -37.21 28.64 7.82
CA LEU A 133 -36.39 27.49 7.46
C LEU A 133 -34.92 27.89 7.29
N ILE A 134 -34.64 29.05 6.67
CA ILE A 134 -33.28 29.58 6.58
C ILE A 134 -32.72 29.86 7.98
N ASP A 135 -33.49 30.53 8.83
CA ASP A 135 -33.14 30.76 10.24
C ASP A 135 -32.84 29.45 10.96
N SER A 136 -33.62 28.40 10.70
CA SER A 136 -33.36 27.07 11.26
C SER A 136 -32.03 26.47 10.81
N VAL A 137 -31.68 26.59 9.53
CA VAL A 137 -30.43 26.05 8.98
C VAL A 137 -29.21 26.81 9.51
N LEU A 138 -29.33 28.12 9.73
CA LEU A 138 -28.23 28.93 10.22
C LEU A 138 -28.09 28.91 11.75
N PHE A 139 -29.21 29.05 12.49
CA PHE A 139 -29.16 29.46 13.90
C PHE A 139 -29.99 28.62 14.89
N SER A 140 -30.58 27.49 14.48
CA SER A 140 -31.32 26.64 15.43
C SER A 140 -30.39 25.80 16.33
N GLU A 141 -30.78 25.59 17.60
CA GLU A 141 -30.07 24.69 18.53
C GLU A 141 -30.74 23.30 18.52
N GLY A 142 -30.51 22.51 17.46
CA GLY A 142 -30.83 21.07 17.37
C GLY A 142 -32.29 20.61 17.28
N TYR A 143 -33.30 21.50 17.27
CA TYR A 143 -34.72 21.09 17.30
C TYR A 143 -35.46 21.10 15.95
N LEU A 144 -34.96 21.83 14.95
CA LEU A 144 -35.70 22.08 13.70
C LEU A 144 -35.03 21.46 12.46
N ASN A 145 -33.69 21.37 12.41
CA ASN A 145 -32.94 20.69 11.35
C ASN A 145 -32.28 19.41 11.90
N PRO A 146 -32.66 18.19 11.43
CA PRO A 146 -32.14 16.92 11.95
C PRO A 146 -30.62 16.73 11.82
N THR A 147 -29.98 17.45 10.90
CA THR A 147 -28.52 17.43 10.68
C THR A 147 -27.80 18.59 11.39
N GLY A 148 -28.51 19.37 12.21
CA GLY A 148 -28.00 20.54 12.92
C GLY A 148 -27.93 21.82 12.06
N SER A 149 -27.50 22.91 12.69
CA SER A 149 -27.36 24.24 12.07
C SER A 149 -25.90 24.69 11.94
N MET A 150 -25.65 25.84 11.30
CA MET A 150 -24.33 26.48 11.31
C MET A 150 -23.89 26.83 12.76
N THR A 151 -24.82 27.19 13.65
CA THR A 151 -24.55 27.32 15.08
C THR A 151 -24.05 26.02 15.69
N ASP A 152 -24.73 24.90 15.44
CA ASP A 152 -24.34 23.58 15.97
C ASP A 152 -22.96 23.16 15.43
N PHE A 153 -22.69 23.42 14.14
CA PHE A 153 -21.41 23.11 13.49
C PHE A 153 -20.23 23.83 14.14
N PHE A 154 -20.31 25.15 14.31
CA PHE A 154 -19.22 25.92 14.92
C PHE A 154 -19.11 25.69 16.43
N LEU A 155 -20.21 25.33 17.10
CA LEU A 155 -20.19 24.94 18.51
C LEU A 155 -19.45 23.60 18.70
N GLU A 156 -19.64 22.64 17.80
CA GLU A 156 -18.90 21.37 17.80
C GLU A 156 -17.42 21.58 17.49
N ASN A 157 -17.10 22.33 16.41
CA ASN A 157 -15.72 22.60 16.01
C ASN A 157 -14.89 23.33 17.08
N SER A 158 -15.54 24.17 17.88
CA SER A 158 -14.93 24.99 18.95
C SER A 158 -15.00 24.36 20.33
N TYR A 159 -15.45 23.11 20.45
CA TYR A 159 -15.60 22.42 21.74
C TYR A 159 -16.47 23.18 22.75
N GLY A 160 -17.52 23.84 22.25
CA GLY A 160 -18.47 24.60 23.04
C GLY A 160 -18.04 26.03 23.40
N THR A 161 -16.95 26.54 22.83
CA THR A 161 -16.39 27.85 23.20
C THR A 161 -16.80 28.99 22.28
N PHE A 162 -17.31 28.70 21.08
CA PHE A 162 -17.70 29.68 20.08
C PHE A 162 -19.15 29.44 19.62
N LEU A 163 -19.98 30.49 19.73
CA LEU A 163 -21.41 30.43 19.43
C LEU A 163 -21.77 31.48 18.38
N VAL A 164 -22.25 31.01 17.23
CA VAL A 164 -22.74 31.86 16.17
C VAL A 164 -24.24 32.06 16.32
N LYS A 165 -24.72 33.31 16.27
CA LYS A 165 -26.15 33.69 16.24
C LYS A 165 -26.35 34.77 15.20
N GLY A 166 -27.59 35.06 14.81
CA GLY A 166 -27.83 36.15 13.87
C GLY A 166 -29.27 36.61 13.82
N ASP A 167 -29.50 37.64 13.01
CA ASP A 167 -30.84 38.14 12.66
C ASP A 167 -31.00 38.12 11.13
N LEU A 168 -32.19 37.73 10.66
CA LEU A 168 -32.55 37.69 9.24
C LEU A 168 -33.48 38.86 8.88
N TYR A 169 -33.18 39.53 7.77
CA TYR A 169 -34.00 40.59 7.19
C TYR A 169 -34.32 40.30 5.72
N GLY A 170 -35.53 40.62 5.28
CA GLY A 170 -36.01 40.38 3.91
C GLY A 170 -37.11 39.31 3.84
N TRP A 171 -37.52 38.86 2.66
CA TRP A 171 -36.95 39.14 1.33
C TRP A 171 -37.07 40.60 0.88
N TYR A 172 -35.99 41.12 0.30
CA TYR A 172 -35.95 42.42 -0.36
C TYR A 172 -35.71 42.27 -1.85
N GLN A 173 -36.48 43.00 -2.66
CA GLN A 173 -36.25 43.03 -4.10
C GLN A 173 -35.08 43.96 -4.44
N ALA A 174 -34.04 43.40 -5.03
CA ALA A 174 -32.89 44.13 -5.54
C ALA A 174 -33.30 45.10 -6.67
N PRO A 175 -32.60 46.24 -6.82
CA PRO A 175 -32.98 47.28 -7.78
C PRO A 175 -32.74 46.88 -9.24
N GLU A 176 -31.81 45.95 -9.49
CA GLU A 176 -31.50 45.41 -10.81
C GLU A 176 -31.97 43.95 -10.95
N THR A 177 -32.00 43.44 -12.18
CA THR A 177 -32.39 42.05 -12.49
C THR A 177 -31.35 41.03 -12.03
N TYR A 178 -31.75 39.78 -11.76
CA TYR A 178 -30.84 38.66 -11.47
C TYR A 178 -29.78 38.49 -12.55
N ALA A 179 -30.20 38.53 -13.82
CA ALA A 179 -29.28 38.46 -14.96
C ALA A 179 -28.26 39.61 -15.00
N TRP A 180 -28.56 40.75 -14.39
CA TRP A 180 -27.61 41.87 -14.29
C TRP A 180 -26.56 41.58 -13.24
N TYR A 181 -26.93 41.03 -12.09
CA TYR A 181 -25.97 40.65 -11.04
C TYR A 181 -25.16 39.41 -11.42
N GLU A 182 -25.79 38.40 -12.03
CA GLU A 182 -25.10 37.20 -12.54
C GLU A 182 -24.13 37.53 -13.68
N ASN A 183 -24.48 38.51 -14.52
CA ASN A 183 -23.60 39.15 -15.51
C ASN A 183 -22.89 38.21 -16.52
N GLY A 184 -23.37 36.97 -16.68
CA GLY A 184 -22.72 35.93 -17.49
C GLY A 184 -21.35 35.49 -16.98
N ASP A 185 -21.02 35.81 -15.73
CA ASP A 185 -19.78 35.46 -15.04
C ASP A 185 -20.04 34.91 -13.63
N ASP A 186 -21.24 34.34 -13.40
CA ASP A 186 -21.68 33.77 -12.13
C ASP A 186 -21.66 34.79 -10.97
N GLY A 187 -21.84 36.07 -11.29
CA GLY A 187 -21.84 37.16 -10.31
C GLY A 187 -20.48 37.53 -9.76
N MET A 188 -19.39 37.04 -10.34
CA MET A 188 -18.03 37.33 -9.88
C MET A 188 -17.68 38.82 -9.98
N SER A 189 -18.16 39.53 -11.00
CA SER A 189 -17.89 40.97 -11.15
C SER A 189 -18.87 41.88 -10.40
N ARG A 190 -20.09 41.41 -10.13
CA ARG A 190 -21.20 42.24 -9.63
C ARG A 190 -21.84 41.77 -8.33
N GLY A 191 -21.37 40.68 -7.72
CA GLY A 191 -21.78 40.27 -6.38
C GLY A 191 -21.59 41.38 -5.35
N ARG A 192 -20.53 42.19 -5.49
CA ARG A 192 -20.27 43.37 -4.63
C ARG A 192 -21.31 44.47 -4.78
N ASP A 193 -21.91 44.59 -5.96
CA ASP A 193 -23.01 45.53 -6.22
C ASP A 193 -24.28 45.00 -5.55
N LEU A 194 -24.54 43.69 -5.63
CA LEU A 194 -25.67 43.06 -4.95
C LEU A 194 -25.57 43.22 -3.43
N ALA A 195 -24.41 42.90 -2.83
CA ALA A 195 -24.20 43.02 -1.38
C ALA A 195 -24.41 44.45 -0.88
N ARG A 196 -23.92 45.45 -1.61
CA ARG A 196 -24.19 46.86 -1.29
C ARG A 196 -25.67 47.20 -1.34
N HIS A 197 -26.34 46.86 -2.44
CA HIS A 197 -27.77 47.17 -2.58
C HIS A 197 -28.59 46.46 -1.51
N ALA A 198 -28.24 45.22 -1.16
CA ALA A 198 -28.86 44.46 -0.09
C ALA A 198 -28.78 45.20 1.26
N VAL A 199 -27.57 45.64 1.64
CA VAL A 199 -27.36 46.41 2.88
C VAL A 199 -28.12 47.74 2.84
N GLU A 200 -28.05 48.50 1.74
CA GLU A 200 -28.72 49.79 1.61
C GLU A 200 -30.26 49.67 1.70
N ILE A 201 -30.84 48.60 1.14
CA ILE A 201 -32.28 48.35 1.19
C ILE A 201 -32.72 47.86 2.57
N ALA A 202 -31.92 47.01 3.23
CA ALA A 202 -32.23 46.49 4.55
C ALA A 202 -32.00 47.52 5.67
N ALA A 203 -31.11 48.50 5.48
CA ALA A 203 -30.70 49.44 6.52
C ALA A 203 -31.84 50.15 7.29
N PRO A 204 -32.97 50.54 6.67
CA PRO A 204 -34.10 51.13 7.41
C PRO A 204 -34.80 50.17 8.39
N ASP A 205 -34.68 48.86 8.17
CA ASP A 205 -35.31 47.81 8.98
C ASP A 205 -34.35 47.25 10.05
N VAL A 206 -33.04 47.46 9.90
CA VAL A 206 -32.02 47.08 10.89
C VAL A 206 -31.98 48.12 12.02
N PRO A 207 -32.38 47.78 13.27
CA PRO A 207 -32.53 48.78 14.33
C PRO A 207 -31.21 49.32 14.91
N ASP A 208 -30.15 48.51 14.89
CA ASP A 208 -28.84 48.82 15.48
C ASP A 208 -27.76 47.96 14.82
N PHE A 209 -26.88 48.57 14.02
CA PHE A 209 -25.76 47.86 13.40
C PHE A 209 -24.63 47.55 14.38
N GLY A 210 -24.56 48.23 15.52
CA GLY A 210 -23.58 47.97 16.58
C GLY A 210 -23.64 46.55 17.15
N LYS A 211 -24.76 45.85 16.98
CA LYS A 211 -24.95 44.46 17.41
C LYS A 211 -24.02 43.49 16.68
N TYR A 212 -23.61 43.79 15.46
CA TYR A 212 -22.84 42.88 14.60
C TYR A 212 -21.32 43.15 14.65
N ASP A 213 -20.86 43.91 15.65
CA ASP A 213 -19.45 44.17 15.98
C ASP A 213 -19.20 43.69 17.43
N SER A 214 -19.16 42.37 17.58
CA SER A 214 -19.05 41.67 18.86
C SER A 214 -17.66 41.86 19.49
N ASN A 215 -16.63 42.05 18.66
CA ASN A 215 -15.24 42.25 19.10
C ASN A 215 -14.89 43.74 19.36
N ASN A 216 -15.77 44.68 18.98
CA ASN A 216 -15.63 46.15 19.03
C ASN A 216 -14.43 46.69 18.22
N ASP A 217 -14.15 46.12 17.06
CA ASP A 217 -13.11 46.60 16.15
C ASP A 217 -13.60 47.62 15.10
N GLY A 218 -14.93 47.85 15.04
CA GLY A 218 -15.58 48.77 14.12
C GLY A 218 -15.95 48.14 12.77
N TYR A 219 -15.86 46.82 12.62
CA TYR A 219 -16.23 46.06 11.43
C TYR A 219 -17.33 45.05 11.74
N CYS A 220 -18.10 44.67 10.72
CA CYS A 220 -19.12 43.64 10.86
C CYS A 220 -18.47 42.25 10.93
N ASP A 221 -18.77 41.49 11.97
CA ASP A 221 -18.21 40.14 12.18
C ASP A 221 -18.74 39.09 11.18
N GLY A 222 -19.85 39.38 10.51
CA GLY A 222 -20.44 38.50 9.52
C GLY A 222 -21.67 39.09 8.85
N LEU A 223 -21.50 39.49 7.59
CA LEU A 223 -22.58 39.88 6.69
C LEU A 223 -22.83 38.73 5.71
N ILE A 224 -23.99 38.09 5.79
CA ILE A 224 -24.40 37.00 4.91
C ILE A 224 -25.52 37.50 4.00
N ILE A 225 -25.29 37.46 2.70
CA ILE A 225 -26.30 37.74 1.68
C ILE A 225 -26.80 36.41 1.12
N ILE A 226 -28.11 36.18 1.19
CA ILE A 226 -28.74 35.00 0.61
C ILE A 226 -29.60 35.45 -0.55
N HIS A 227 -29.27 35.00 -1.75
CA HIS A 227 -30.03 35.34 -2.96
C HIS A 227 -31.01 34.24 -3.33
N SER A 228 -32.10 34.62 -4.01
CA SER A 228 -33.06 33.64 -4.51
C SER A 228 -32.45 32.76 -5.61
N GLY A 229 -32.86 31.49 -5.69
CA GLY A 229 -32.38 30.50 -6.66
C GLY A 229 -31.11 29.74 -6.25
N ALA A 230 -30.67 28.85 -7.15
CA ALA A 230 -29.52 27.96 -6.95
C ALA A 230 -28.15 28.61 -7.21
N GLY A 231 -27.13 28.08 -6.54
CA GLY A 231 -25.73 28.50 -6.70
C GLY A 231 -25.07 27.94 -7.95
N ALA A 232 -24.16 28.71 -8.55
CA ALA A 232 -23.46 28.31 -9.78
C ALA A 232 -22.45 27.14 -9.58
N GLU A 233 -22.00 26.90 -8.35
CA GLU A 233 -21.04 25.84 -7.96
C GLU A 233 -21.55 24.41 -8.22
N THR A 234 -22.87 24.24 -8.34
CA THR A 234 -23.51 22.96 -8.72
C THR A 234 -23.70 22.82 -10.23
N GLY A 235 -23.14 23.75 -11.02
CA GLY A 235 -23.34 23.81 -12.46
C GLY A 235 -24.69 24.42 -12.88
N ALA A 236 -25.48 24.96 -11.94
CA ALA A 236 -26.72 25.68 -12.25
C ALA A 236 -26.43 27.06 -12.87
N TYR A 237 -27.44 27.66 -13.49
CA TYR A 237 -27.39 29.08 -13.83
C TYR A 237 -27.63 29.87 -12.55
N GLY A 238 -26.65 30.63 -12.09
CA GLY A 238 -26.81 31.43 -10.89
C GLY A 238 -25.61 32.25 -10.51
N ILE A 239 -25.68 32.85 -9.32
CA ILE A 239 -24.55 33.53 -8.69
C ILE A 239 -23.75 32.46 -7.93
N TRP A 240 -22.42 32.51 -8.01
CA TRP A 240 -21.52 31.59 -7.33
C TRP A 240 -21.40 31.96 -5.85
N SER A 241 -21.40 30.97 -4.95
CA SER A 241 -21.19 31.21 -3.52
C SER A 241 -19.78 31.72 -3.22
N HIS A 242 -19.65 32.90 -2.58
CA HIS A 242 -18.33 33.52 -2.37
C HIS A 242 -18.28 34.50 -1.20
N LYS A 243 -17.08 34.76 -0.67
CA LYS A 243 -16.73 35.90 0.17
C LYS A 243 -16.10 37.01 -0.65
N SER A 244 -16.42 38.27 -0.39
CA SER A 244 -15.72 39.42 -0.99
C SER A 244 -15.90 40.67 -0.14
N SER A 245 -15.58 41.83 -0.70
CA SER A 245 -15.70 43.12 -0.02
C SER A 245 -16.53 44.13 -0.83
N ILE A 246 -17.36 44.88 -0.11
CA ILE A 246 -18.14 46.02 -0.59
C ILE A 246 -17.17 47.20 -0.80
N GLU A 247 -16.99 47.65 -2.05
CA GLU A 247 -16.10 48.79 -2.38
C GLU A 247 -16.84 49.97 -3.06
N PRO A 248 -16.91 51.18 -2.46
CA PRO A 248 -16.42 51.52 -1.11
C PRO A 248 -17.31 50.95 -0.01
N PRO A 249 -16.76 50.66 1.19
CA PRO A 249 -17.51 50.07 2.29
C PRO A 249 -18.62 51.01 2.79
N LEU A 250 -19.66 50.43 3.39
CA LEU A 250 -20.77 51.16 4.00
C LEU A 250 -20.57 51.26 5.51
N ALA A 251 -20.99 52.36 6.13
CA ALA A 251 -20.88 52.54 7.57
C ALA A 251 -22.23 52.95 8.18
N TYR A 252 -22.67 52.18 9.17
CA TYR A 252 -23.91 52.41 9.92
C TYR A 252 -23.62 52.24 11.41
N ASP A 253 -24.11 53.16 12.24
CA ASP A 253 -23.97 53.13 13.71
C ASP A 253 -22.53 52.92 14.25
N GLY A 254 -21.51 53.31 13.48
CA GLY A 254 -20.11 53.14 13.85
C GLY A 254 -19.48 51.82 13.42
N VAL A 255 -20.24 50.94 12.78
CA VAL A 255 -19.78 49.66 12.23
C VAL A 255 -19.65 49.72 10.71
N THR A 256 -18.55 49.19 10.20
CA THR A 256 -18.20 49.16 8.77
C THR A 256 -18.63 47.83 8.16
N MET A 257 -19.62 47.88 7.26
CA MET A 257 -19.98 46.77 6.37
C MET A 257 -19.02 46.74 5.19
N SER A 258 -17.99 45.89 5.30
CA SER A 258 -16.96 45.70 4.27
C SER A 258 -17.07 44.29 3.68
N ALA A 259 -16.68 43.27 4.46
CA ALA A 259 -16.76 41.89 4.04
C ALA A 259 -18.20 41.41 3.95
N TYR A 260 -18.49 40.52 2.99
CA TYR A 260 -19.76 39.81 2.88
C TYR A 260 -19.53 38.40 2.34
N THR A 261 -20.44 37.49 2.65
CA THR A 261 -20.58 36.22 1.93
C THR A 261 -21.86 36.25 1.10
N MET A 262 -21.85 35.58 -0.05
CA MET A 262 -22.95 35.43 -0.98
C MET A 262 -23.29 33.95 -1.06
N ASN A 263 -24.54 33.59 -0.83
CA ASN A 263 -24.98 32.20 -0.77
C ASN A 263 -26.36 32.04 -1.43
N PRO A 264 -26.66 30.87 -2.02
CA PRO A 264 -27.98 30.58 -2.60
C PRO A 264 -28.98 30.11 -1.55
N GLU A 265 -30.27 30.33 -1.80
CA GLU A 265 -31.35 29.72 -1.01
C GLU A 265 -31.60 28.24 -1.38
N GLU A 266 -31.25 27.84 -2.61
CA GLU A 266 -31.51 26.50 -3.17
C GLU A 266 -30.23 25.69 -3.44
N TYR A 267 -30.29 24.40 -3.15
CA TYR A 267 -29.31 23.38 -3.51
C TYR A 267 -30.04 22.13 -4.02
N GLN A 268 -29.78 21.74 -5.27
CA GLN A 268 -30.40 20.58 -5.94
C GLN A 268 -31.95 20.55 -5.93
N GLY A 269 -32.61 21.72 -5.93
CA GLY A 269 -34.06 21.81 -5.79
C GLY A 269 -34.55 21.36 -4.42
N GLY A 270 -33.76 21.70 -3.40
CA GLY A 270 -34.08 21.71 -1.97
C GLY A 270 -33.47 22.96 -1.31
N LEU A 271 -33.84 23.25 -0.06
CA LEU A 271 -33.22 24.33 0.72
C LEU A 271 -31.71 24.07 0.87
N SER A 272 -30.89 25.10 0.64
CA SER A 272 -29.43 25.04 0.82
C SER A 272 -29.04 24.48 2.19
N PRO A 273 -28.27 23.38 2.25
CA PRO A 273 -27.71 22.84 3.48
C PRO A 273 -26.60 23.72 4.08
N ILE A 274 -26.11 23.34 5.27
CA ILE A 274 -25.17 24.16 6.05
C ILE A 274 -23.76 24.26 5.44
N GLY A 275 -23.32 23.29 4.62
CA GLY A 275 -21.92 23.13 4.23
C GLY A 275 -21.30 24.35 3.54
N VAL A 276 -22.01 24.95 2.58
CA VAL A 276 -21.56 26.15 1.87
C VAL A 276 -21.51 27.36 2.82
N PHE A 277 -22.55 27.56 3.64
CA PHE A 277 -22.57 28.63 4.64
C PHE A 277 -21.40 28.51 5.64
N CYS A 278 -21.08 27.29 6.08
CA CYS A 278 -19.99 27.02 7.02
C CYS A 278 -18.62 27.30 6.38
N HIS A 279 -18.41 26.87 5.13
CA HIS A 279 -17.17 27.13 4.39
C HIS A 279 -16.95 28.64 4.21
N GLU A 280 -17.96 29.34 3.74
CA GLU A 280 -17.89 30.79 3.46
C GLU A 280 -17.70 31.60 4.76
N TYR A 281 -18.31 31.17 5.87
CA TYR A 281 -18.03 31.77 7.18
C TYR A 281 -16.63 31.45 7.69
N GLY A 282 -16.03 30.32 7.30
CA GLY A 282 -14.61 30.01 7.57
C GLY A 282 -13.66 31.12 7.08
N HIS A 283 -13.95 31.75 5.93
CA HIS A 283 -13.17 32.90 5.44
C HIS A 283 -13.32 34.15 6.32
N PHE A 284 -14.50 34.37 6.93
CA PHE A 284 -14.70 35.42 7.95
C PHE A 284 -13.85 35.18 9.20
N LEU A 285 -13.59 33.92 9.53
CA LEU A 285 -12.69 33.54 10.64
C LEU A 285 -11.20 33.65 10.28
N GLY A 286 -10.87 34.01 9.03
CA GLY A 286 -9.49 34.16 8.58
C GLY A 286 -8.87 32.89 7.98
N LEU A 287 -9.68 31.88 7.64
CA LEU A 287 -9.18 30.65 7.02
C LEU A 287 -9.05 30.76 5.50
N PRO A 288 -7.98 30.17 4.91
CA PRO A 288 -7.83 30.05 3.48
C PRO A 288 -8.64 28.88 2.91
N ASP A 289 -8.80 28.87 1.59
CA ASP A 289 -9.08 27.63 0.87
C ASP A 289 -7.91 26.65 0.91
N LEU A 290 -8.23 25.37 1.03
CA LEU A 290 -7.30 24.26 1.02
C LEU A 290 -7.54 23.25 -0.11
N TYR A 291 -8.51 23.48 -1.01
CA TYR A 291 -8.62 22.73 -2.26
C TYR A 291 -7.66 23.27 -3.34
N ASP A 292 -7.53 22.62 -4.51
CA ASP A 292 -6.78 23.18 -5.63
C ASP A 292 -7.51 24.37 -6.22
N ILE A 293 -6.94 25.53 -6.00
CA ILE A 293 -7.65 26.72 -6.35
C ILE A 293 -7.35 27.23 -7.75
N ASP A 294 -6.22 26.85 -8.38
CA ASP A 294 -5.75 27.37 -9.67
C ASP A 294 -6.22 26.57 -10.89
N TYR A 295 -6.53 25.28 -10.69
CA TYR A 295 -7.02 24.37 -11.71
C TYR A 295 -6.13 24.31 -12.96
N ASP A 296 -4.83 24.66 -12.85
CA ASP A 296 -3.88 24.56 -13.96
C ASP A 296 -3.48 23.08 -14.14
N PRO A 297 -3.73 22.46 -15.30
CA PRO A 297 -3.49 21.03 -15.45
C PRO A 297 -2.00 20.64 -15.36
N PRO A 298 -1.68 19.50 -14.71
CA PRO A 298 -2.61 18.61 -13.99
C PRO A 298 -3.20 19.28 -12.75
N SER A 299 -4.50 19.24 -12.49
CA SER A 299 -5.08 19.87 -11.28
C SER A 299 -5.19 18.85 -10.14
N SER A 300 -5.02 19.27 -8.89
CA SER A 300 -5.23 18.50 -7.67
C SER A 300 -6.64 18.67 -7.10
N ARG A 301 -6.95 17.96 -6.01
CA ARG A 301 -8.15 18.19 -5.18
C ARG A 301 -7.83 18.87 -3.84
N GLY A 302 -6.58 19.32 -3.63
CA GLY A 302 -6.08 19.90 -2.37
C GLY A 302 -6.26 18.95 -1.18
N LEU A 303 -7.08 19.29 -0.20
CA LEU A 303 -7.41 18.39 0.93
C LEU A 303 -8.69 17.54 0.72
N GLY A 304 -9.37 17.69 -0.42
CA GLY A 304 -10.53 16.87 -0.74
C GLY A 304 -11.63 16.91 0.34
N ASN A 305 -12.23 15.75 0.59
CA ASN A 305 -13.34 15.54 1.52
C ASN A 305 -12.91 15.47 2.99
N TRP A 306 -11.62 15.68 3.29
CA TRP A 306 -11.07 15.63 4.64
C TRP A 306 -11.15 16.97 5.40
N ALA A 307 -11.41 18.08 4.70
CA ALA A 307 -11.43 19.42 5.30
C ALA A 307 -12.60 20.28 4.80
N LEU A 308 -13.25 21.03 5.72
CA LEU A 308 -14.29 22.02 5.38
C LEU A 308 -13.82 23.03 4.33
N MET A 309 -12.59 23.54 4.49
CA MET A 309 -11.99 24.54 3.60
C MET A 309 -11.56 23.96 2.25
N ALA A 310 -11.88 22.69 1.97
CA ALA A 310 -11.74 22.04 0.68
C ALA A 310 -13.10 21.53 0.20
N SER A 311 -13.20 20.30 -0.29
CA SER A 311 -14.48 19.72 -0.71
C SER A 311 -15.25 19.01 0.39
N GLY A 312 -14.71 18.96 1.61
CA GLY A 312 -15.43 18.47 2.77
C GLY A 312 -16.72 19.24 3.07
N SER A 313 -16.88 20.46 2.54
CA SER A 313 -18.13 21.23 2.55
C SER A 313 -19.30 20.54 1.83
N TYR A 314 -19.03 19.57 0.96
CA TYR A 314 -20.04 18.77 0.25
C TYR A 314 -20.35 17.41 0.88
N ASN A 315 -19.68 17.04 1.98
CA ASN A 315 -19.91 15.76 2.62
C ASN A 315 -21.37 15.61 3.10
N GLY A 316 -21.93 14.42 2.90
CA GLY A 316 -23.33 14.10 3.20
C GLY A 316 -24.33 15.07 2.56
N ASP A 317 -24.16 15.35 1.26
CA ASP A 317 -24.96 16.31 0.49
C ASP A 317 -24.95 17.72 1.11
N SER A 318 -23.77 18.16 1.57
CA SER A 318 -23.57 19.41 2.33
C SER A 318 -24.31 19.53 3.67
N ARG A 319 -24.94 18.45 4.16
CA ARG A 319 -25.69 18.46 5.44
C ARG A 319 -24.82 18.15 6.64
N VAL A 320 -23.77 17.35 6.44
CA VAL A 320 -22.79 16.96 7.46
C VAL A 320 -21.39 17.20 6.88
N PRO A 321 -21.00 18.48 6.68
CA PRO A 321 -19.70 18.82 6.12
C PRO A 321 -18.58 18.39 7.06
N ALA A 322 -17.39 18.10 6.52
CA ALA A 322 -16.21 17.82 7.33
C ALA A 322 -15.96 18.94 8.35
N GLN A 323 -15.48 18.59 9.54
CA GLN A 323 -14.99 19.59 10.48
C GLN A 323 -13.75 20.33 9.93
N LEU A 324 -13.38 21.42 10.58
CA LEU A 324 -12.07 22.04 10.41
C LEU A 324 -10.98 21.04 10.83
N ILE A 325 -9.97 20.83 10.00
CA ILE A 325 -8.77 20.05 10.39
C ILE A 325 -8.04 20.76 11.54
N ALA A 326 -7.24 20.03 12.33
CA ALA A 326 -6.54 20.58 13.49
C ALA A 326 -5.71 21.84 13.17
N TRP A 327 -5.09 21.90 11.98
CA TRP A 327 -4.39 23.11 11.53
C TRP A 327 -5.34 24.32 11.47
N CYS A 328 -6.48 24.21 10.76
CA CYS A 328 -7.49 25.26 10.70
C CYS A 328 -8.03 25.61 12.09
N LYS A 329 -8.32 24.61 12.93
CA LYS A 329 -8.77 24.85 14.32
C LYS A 329 -7.72 25.62 15.13
N SER A 330 -6.44 25.42 14.86
CA SER A 330 -5.37 26.17 15.52
C SER A 330 -5.24 27.61 15.03
N GLU A 331 -5.40 27.85 13.73
CA GLU A 331 -5.38 29.21 13.14
C GLU A 331 -6.50 30.10 13.70
N VAL A 332 -7.70 29.53 13.93
CA VAL A 332 -8.84 30.27 14.51
C VAL A 332 -8.91 30.22 16.04
N GLY A 333 -7.97 29.51 16.70
CA GLY A 333 -7.87 29.44 18.16
C GLY A 333 -8.84 28.48 18.86
N PHE A 334 -9.48 27.55 18.14
CA PHE A 334 -10.35 26.51 18.74
C PHE A 334 -9.56 25.41 19.44
N LEU A 335 -8.29 25.20 19.07
CA LEU A 335 -7.35 24.36 19.81
C LEU A 335 -5.93 24.93 19.70
N ASN A 336 -5.01 24.44 20.52
CA ASN A 336 -3.58 24.68 20.34
C ASN A 336 -2.91 23.37 19.92
N LEU A 337 -2.06 23.41 18.90
CA LEU A 337 -1.23 22.27 18.55
C LEU A 337 -0.24 21.98 19.68
N ILE A 338 -0.12 20.71 20.05
CA ILE A 338 0.84 20.26 21.06
C ILE A 338 2.18 20.03 20.36
N ASP A 339 3.16 20.88 20.67
CA ASP A 339 4.53 20.69 20.20
C ASP A 339 5.15 19.44 20.79
N VAL A 340 5.50 18.50 19.93
CA VAL A 340 6.36 17.38 20.30
C VAL A 340 7.78 17.94 20.37
N THR A 341 8.43 17.84 21.53
CA THR A 341 9.77 18.42 21.77
C THR A 341 10.89 17.38 21.92
N GLU A 342 10.52 16.12 22.04
CA GLU A 342 11.42 14.96 22.13
C GLU A 342 10.70 13.72 21.60
N ASN A 343 11.43 12.63 21.36
CA ASN A 343 10.80 11.37 20.97
C ASN A 343 9.84 10.89 22.07
N MET A 344 8.63 10.49 21.68
CA MET A 344 7.58 10.03 22.58
C MET A 344 7.09 8.64 22.15
N HIS A 345 6.78 7.78 23.12
CA HIS A 345 6.25 6.45 22.86
C HIS A 345 4.81 6.32 23.38
N GLN A 346 3.97 5.59 22.66
CA GLN A 346 2.58 5.31 23.02
C GLN A 346 1.80 6.60 23.35
N VAL A 347 1.96 7.62 22.50
CA VAL A 347 1.21 8.88 22.61
C VAL A 347 -0.26 8.61 22.35
N ALA A 348 -1.13 9.02 23.27
CA ALA A 348 -2.57 8.91 23.11
C ALA A 348 -3.10 10.05 22.24
N ILE A 349 -3.85 9.70 21.20
CA ILE A 349 -4.38 10.63 20.19
C ILE A 349 -5.90 10.42 20.16
N PRO A 350 -6.65 11.07 21.05
CA PRO A 350 -8.10 10.98 21.07
C PRO A 350 -8.72 11.62 19.82
N SER A 351 -9.94 11.22 19.47
CA SER A 351 -10.71 11.79 18.36
C SER A 351 -10.80 13.32 18.46
N VAL A 352 -10.44 14.01 17.38
CA VAL A 352 -10.39 15.48 17.32
C VAL A 352 -11.78 16.11 17.26
N GLU A 353 -12.81 15.32 16.95
CA GLU A 353 -14.19 15.78 16.86
C GLU A 353 -14.73 16.26 18.21
N ASP A 354 -14.30 15.64 19.32
CA ASP A 354 -14.75 15.92 20.69
C ASP A 354 -13.61 16.23 21.67
N ASN A 355 -12.34 16.09 21.26
CA ASN A 355 -11.16 16.39 22.07
C ASN A 355 -10.25 17.41 21.37
N PRO A 356 -9.88 18.54 22.02
CA PRO A 356 -8.97 19.55 21.46
C PRO A 356 -7.50 19.11 21.52
N VAL A 357 -7.17 17.96 20.92
CA VAL A 357 -5.84 17.34 20.97
C VAL A 357 -5.37 17.00 19.57
N ALA A 358 -4.30 17.66 19.14
CA ALA A 358 -3.54 17.35 17.93
C ALA A 358 -2.07 17.72 18.15
N TYR A 359 -1.17 17.03 17.47
CA TYR A 359 0.28 17.15 17.71
C TYR A 359 0.98 17.77 16.51
N ARG A 360 1.92 18.69 16.76
CA ARG A 360 2.83 19.24 15.75
C ARG A 360 4.20 18.60 15.88
N LEU A 361 4.66 17.97 14.80
CA LEU A 361 5.96 17.32 14.70
C LEU A 361 6.86 18.16 13.79
N HIS A 362 7.93 18.68 14.38
CA HIS A 362 8.94 19.48 13.68
C HIS A 362 10.26 19.41 14.45
N ASN A 363 11.37 19.69 13.77
CA ASN A 363 12.68 19.66 14.41
C ASN A 363 13.61 20.74 13.82
N THR A 364 14.91 20.66 14.11
CA THR A 364 15.88 21.64 13.61
C THR A 364 16.07 21.63 12.09
N VAL A 365 15.68 20.56 11.39
CA VAL A 365 15.74 20.45 9.93
C VAL A 365 14.58 21.20 9.30
N THR A 366 13.36 20.97 9.77
CA THR A 366 12.13 21.54 9.18
C THR A 366 11.74 22.88 9.79
N THR A 367 12.18 23.16 11.02
CA THR A 367 11.91 24.37 11.81
C THR A 367 10.41 24.62 12.02
N ASP A 368 9.98 25.85 12.31
CA ASP A 368 8.55 26.21 12.32
C ASP A 368 8.00 26.46 10.90
N SER A 369 8.86 26.43 9.87
CA SER A 369 8.43 26.67 8.49
C SER A 369 7.82 25.45 7.83
N GLU A 370 8.15 24.24 8.28
CA GLU A 370 7.63 23.00 7.70
C GLU A 370 7.44 21.96 8.81
N PHE A 371 6.30 21.29 8.85
CA PHE A 371 5.93 20.39 9.94
C PHE A 371 4.77 19.48 9.59
N TRP A 372 4.54 18.45 10.42
CA TRP A 372 3.38 17.57 10.31
C TRP A 372 2.43 17.76 11.49
N VAL A 373 1.13 17.80 11.21
CA VAL A 373 0.05 17.81 12.19
C VAL A 373 -0.59 16.43 12.21
N VAL A 374 -0.56 15.78 13.38
CA VAL A 374 -1.12 14.45 13.59
C VAL A 374 -2.43 14.58 14.37
N GLU A 375 -3.53 14.14 13.76
CA GLU A 375 -4.86 14.13 14.37
C GLU A 375 -5.60 12.80 14.14
N ASN A 376 -6.43 12.40 15.10
CA ASN A 376 -7.29 11.22 14.96
C ASN A 376 -8.69 11.67 14.52
N LYS A 377 -9.12 11.28 13.32
CA LYS A 377 -10.46 11.60 12.79
C LYS A 377 -11.35 10.37 12.79
N GLN A 378 -12.54 10.49 13.37
CA GLN A 378 -13.54 9.43 13.48
C GLN A 378 -14.87 9.85 12.85
N PRO A 379 -15.71 8.91 12.37
CA PRO A 379 -16.96 9.24 11.66
C PRO A 379 -18.05 9.59 12.68
N PHE A 380 -17.86 10.69 13.39
CA PHE A 380 -18.67 11.16 14.51
C PHE A 380 -19.06 12.62 14.31
N GLY A 381 -20.26 12.99 14.77
CA GLY A 381 -20.77 14.36 14.62
C GLY A 381 -20.85 14.78 13.15
N TYR A 382 -20.32 15.97 12.86
CA TYR A 382 -20.25 16.50 11.50
C TYR A 382 -19.30 15.73 10.57
N ASP A 383 -18.34 14.99 11.12
CA ASP A 383 -17.43 14.12 10.37
C ASP A 383 -18.04 12.74 10.02
N ALA A 384 -19.34 12.51 10.28
CA ALA A 384 -20.03 11.26 9.98
C ALA A 384 -20.00 10.82 8.50
N ALA A 385 -19.67 11.73 7.59
CA ALA A 385 -19.59 11.48 6.15
C ALA A 385 -18.15 11.57 5.59
N LEU A 386 -17.12 11.48 6.43
CA LEU A 386 -15.73 11.36 5.97
C LEU A 386 -15.52 10.09 5.11
N PRO A 387 -14.54 10.08 4.19
CA PRO A 387 -14.25 8.91 3.35
C PRO A 387 -13.89 7.65 4.14
N ALA A 388 -13.20 7.82 5.27
CA ALA A 388 -12.85 6.77 6.22
C ALA A 388 -12.42 7.38 7.57
N TRP A 389 -11.86 6.56 8.46
CA TRP A 389 -11.49 6.93 9.81
C TRP A 389 -10.12 6.39 10.20
N GLY A 390 -9.43 7.11 11.08
CA GLY A 390 -8.08 6.78 11.52
C GLY A 390 -7.25 8.02 11.79
N LEU A 391 -5.94 7.83 11.84
CA LEU A 391 -4.96 8.86 12.06
C LEU A 391 -4.67 9.59 10.74
N CYS A 392 -5.07 10.85 10.65
CA CYS A 392 -4.72 11.73 9.54
C CYS A 392 -3.45 12.50 9.88
N ILE A 393 -2.51 12.54 8.93
CA ILE A 393 -1.26 13.29 9.05
C ILE A 393 -1.28 14.36 7.97
N PHE A 394 -1.27 15.63 8.38
CA PHE A 394 -1.24 16.76 7.47
C PHE A 394 0.14 17.40 7.45
N HIS A 395 0.73 17.53 6.27
CA HIS A 395 1.98 18.23 6.07
C HIS A 395 1.69 19.71 5.81
N VAL A 396 2.34 20.59 6.58
CA VAL A 396 2.25 22.04 6.46
C VAL A 396 3.60 22.61 6.06
N ASP A 397 3.65 23.43 5.01
CA ASP A 397 4.84 24.16 4.57
C ASP A 397 4.53 25.66 4.40
N ASN A 398 4.99 26.45 5.35
CA ASN A 398 4.83 27.90 5.40
C ASN A 398 5.64 28.67 4.34
N ASN A 399 6.60 28.02 3.68
CA ASN A 399 7.33 28.60 2.56
C ASN A 399 6.64 28.35 1.22
N ALA A 400 5.72 27.38 1.18
CA ALA A 400 4.91 27.12 0.00
C ALA A 400 4.10 28.36 -0.39
N PRO A 401 3.83 28.55 -1.69
CA PRO A 401 2.93 29.61 -2.12
C PRO A 401 1.61 29.54 -1.34
N TRP A 402 1.08 30.70 -0.96
CA TRP A 402 -0.15 30.80 -0.17
C TRP A 402 -1.36 31.13 -1.04
N PRO A 403 -2.52 30.47 -0.84
CA PRO A 403 -2.74 29.25 -0.05
C PRO A 403 -2.37 28.05 -0.95
N ASN A 404 -3.12 26.95 -1.01
CA ASN A 404 -2.84 25.80 -1.89
C ASN A 404 -2.96 26.08 -3.42
N ILE A 405 -2.10 26.95 -3.98
CA ILE A 405 -2.02 27.29 -5.43
C ILE A 405 -1.00 26.44 -6.20
N ASN A 406 -0.22 25.58 -5.55
CA ASN A 406 0.76 24.75 -6.23
C ASN A 406 0.56 23.29 -5.84
N HIS A 407 0.03 22.51 -6.76
CA HIS A 407 -0.25 21.09 -6.58
C HIS A 407 0.98 20.17 -6.35
N LEU A 408 2.19 20.69 -6.52
CA LEU A 408 3.46 20.00 -6.31
C LEU A 408 4.18 20.56 -5.09
N TRP A 409 3.63 21.61 -4.47
CA TRP A 409 4.18 22.27 -3.29
C TRP A 409 3.03 22.94 -2.52
N TYR A 410 2.29 22.12 -1.77
CA TYR A 410 1.15 22.58 -0.99
C TYR A 410 1.58 23.34 0.25
N HIS A 411 0.75 24.30 0.65
CA HIS A 411 0.85 24.90 1.97
C HIS A 411 0.32 23.96 3.05
N VAL A 412 -0.77 23.24 2.77
CA VAL A 412 -1.29 22.14 3.60
C VAL A 412 -1.68 20.97 2.70
N ALA A 413 -1.14 19.78 2.95
CA ALA A 413 -1.50 18.55 2.25
C ALA A 413 -1.77 17.40 3.23
N MET A 414 -2.57 16.43 2.82
CA MET A 414 -2.72 15.18 3.56
C MET A 414 -1.70 14.16 3.06
N GLU A 415 -0.98 13.54 3.97
CA GLU A 415 -0.09 12.42 3.66
C GLU A 415 -0.93 11.14 3.57
N GLN A 416 -1.11 10.64 2.35
CA GLN A 416 -1.99 9.50 2.05
C GLN A 416 -1.29 8.17 2.35
N ALA A 417 -1.76 7.43 3.35
CA ALA A 417 -1.10 6.23 3.88
C ALA A 417 -0.87 5.10 2.86
N ASP A 418 -1.64 5.07 1.77
CA ASP A 418 -1.50 4.11 0.68
C ASP A 418 -0.43 4.48 -0.38
N GLY A 419 0.18 5.67 -0.27
CA GLY A 419 1.20 6.16 -1.19
C GLY A 419 0.69 6.46 -2.61
N GLN A 420 -0.63 6.49 -2.85
CA GLN A 420 -1.20 6.74 -4.18
C GLN A 420 -1.14 8.22 -4.57
N ASN A 421 -1.09 9.12 -3.59
CA ASN A 421 -1.13 10.56 -3.78
C ASN A 421 -2.33 11.01 -4.66
N SER A 422 -3.44 10.28 -4.58
CA SER A 422 -4.59 10.39 -5.48
C SER A 422 -5.33 11.73 -5.36
N ILE A 423 -5.28 12.39 -4.18
CA ILE A 423 -5.86 13.71 -3.96
C ILE A 423 -5.01 14.77 -4.66
N ALA A 424 -3.69 14.71 -4.49
CA ALA A 424 -2.76 15.65 -5.13
C ALA A 424 -2.73 15.49 -6.66
N LEU A 425 -2.93 14.26 -7.17
CA LEU A 425 -2.97 13.97 -8.60
C LEU A 425 -4.34 14.21 -9.24
N GLY A 426 -5.34 14.67 -8.47
CA GLY A 426 -6.68 14.98 -8.98
C GLY A 426 -7.58 13.77 -9.23
N ASN A 427 -7.12 12.57 -8.88
CA ASN A 427 -7.74 11.28 -9.18
C ASN A 427 -8.89 10.91 -8.21
N SER A 428 -8.86 11.43 -6.98
CA SER A 428 -9.92 11.24 -5.99
C SER A 428 -10.05 12.48 -5.10
N ARG A 429 -11.16 12.60 -4.34
CA ARG A 429 -11.32 13.59 -3.25
C ARG A 429 -11.01 12.97 -1.88
N GLY A 430 -10.34 11.82 -1.86
CA GLY A 430 -10.03 11.05 -0.66
C GLY A 430 -10.80 9.73 -0.59
N ASP A 431 -10.17 8.72 0.02
CA ASP A 431 -10.66 7.35 0.12
C ASP A 431 -10.15 6.64 1.40
N ALA A 432 -10.51 5.37 1.56
CA ALA A 432 -10.20 4.62 2.77
C ALA A 432 -8.72 4.25 2.94
N GLY A 433 -7.90 4.40 1.91
CA GLY A 433 -6.45 4.21 1.94
C GLY A 433 -5.68 5.41 2.49
N ASP A 434 -6.30 6.58 2.62
CA ASP A 434 -5.60 7.81 3.05
C ASP A 434 -5.21 7.84 4.54
N PRO A 435 -6.08 7.52 5.52
CA PRO A 435 -5.70 7.59 6.93
C PRO A 435 -4.85 6.38 7.36
N PHE A 436 -4.07 6.54 8.42
CA PHE A 436 -3.29 5.45 9.04
C PHE A 436 -4.08 4.81 10.21
N PRO A 437 -4.11 3.47 10.38
CA PRO A 437 -3.70 2.48 9.39
C PRO A 437 -4.71 2.33 8.25
N GLY A 438 -5.93 2.86 8.38
CA GLY A 438 -6.94 2.87 7.33
C GLY A 438 -7.17 1.50 6.68
N ALA A 439 -7.49 1.49 5.39
CA ALA A 439 -7.61 0.28 4.58
C ALA A 439 -6.25 -0.25 4.08
N SER A 440 -5.20 0.58 4.09
CA SER A 440 -3.84 0.20 3.66
C SER A 440 -3.06 -0.59 4.70
N TRP A 441 -3.55 -0.64 5.95
CA TRP A 441 -2.87 -1.21 7.11
C TRP A 441 -1.48 -0.62 7.39
N ALA A 442 -1.18 0.58 6.88
CA ALA A 442 0.11 1.24 7.08
C ALA A 442 0.26 1.70 8.54
N ARG A 443 1.31 1.21 9.23
CA ARG A 443 1.53 1.51 10.67
C ARG A 443 2.73 2.39 10.94
N ALA A 444 3.30 2.95 9.88
CA ALA A 444 4.50 3.77 9.94
C ALA A 444 4.45 4.85 8.86
N PHE A 445 5.00 6.02 9.19
CA PHE A 445 5.23 7.15 8.30
C PHE A 445 6.58 7.78 8.69
N HIS A 446 7.59 7.71 7.82
CA HIS A 446 8.97 8.15 8.07
C HIS A 446 9.75 8.38 6.76
N ASP A 447 11.05 8.67 6.83
CA ASP A 447 11.88 9.05 5.67
C ASP A 447 11.95 8.00 4.54
N LEU A 448 11.59 6.74 4.82
CA LEU A 448 11.69 5.61 3.89
C LEU A 448 10.33 5.01 3.53
N THR A 449 9.22 5.56 4.04
CA THR A 449 7.88 5.19 3.59
C THR A 449 7.52 5.95 2.31
N ASN A 450 6.44 5.52 1.66
CA ASN A 450 5.77 6.30 0.63
C ASN A 450 4.32 6.52 1.07
N PRO A 451 3.90 7.76 1.44
CA PRO A 451 4.67 9.00 1.42
C PRO A 451 5.80 9.03 2.46
N SER A 452 6.79 9.89 2.25
CA SER A 452 7.93 10.05 3.17
C SER A 452 7.85 11.36 3.96
N THR A 453 8.58 11.44 5.06
CA THR A 453 8.74 12.66 5.87
C THR A 453 9.80 13.62 5.30
N HIS A 454 10.17 13.50 4.02
CA HIS A 454 11.13 14.43 3.42
C HIS A 454 10.52 15.82 3.20
N THR A 455 11.35 16.87 3.24
CA THR A 455 10.91 18.26 3.02
C THR A 455 10.51 18.55 1.57
N ASN A 456 9.51 19.40 1.36
CA ASN A 456 8.88 19.78 0.09
C ASN A 456 9.62 20.86 -0.73
N ASP A 457 10.44 21.76 -0.13
CA ASP A 457 10.93 22.96 -0.84
C ASP A 457 12.05 22.73 -1.90
N SER A 458 12.00 23.61 -2.91
CA SER A 458 12.93 23.95 -4.01
C SER A 458 14.29 24.59 -3.61
N GLY A 459 14.67 24.56 -2.32
CA GLY A 459 15.93 25.09 -1.78
C GLY A 459 17.12 24.10 -1.81
N ILE A 460 18.19 24.41 -1.06
CA ILE A 460 19.44 23.59 -0.96
C ILE A 460 19.17 22.16 -0.40
N THR A 461 18.00 21.94 0.21
CA THR A 461 17.60 20.73 0.96
C THR A 461 16.43 19.98 0.31
N HIS A 462 16.20 20.08 -0.99
CA HIS A 462 15.11 19.34 -1.64
C HIS A 462 15.18 17.83 -1.32
N GLY A 463 14.10 17.29 -0.75
CA GLY A 463 14.05 15.89 -0.33
C GLY A 463 14.98 15.56 0.85
N ALA A 464 15.27 16.52 1.74
CA ALA A 464 16.11 16.27 2.90
C ALA A 464 15.41 15.31 3.87
N THR A 465 16.19 14.34 4.34
CA THR A 465 15.83 13.45 5.45
C THR A 465 15.59 14.27 6.70
N THR A 466 14.39 14.15 7.26
CA THR A 466 13.98 14.93 8.44
C THR A 466 14.19 14.15 9.72
N GLN A 467 14.28 12.81 9.65
CA GLN A 467 14.32 11.92 10.82
C GLN A 467 13.05 11.91 11.64
N ILE A 468 12.01 12.61 11.18
CA ILE A 468 10.69 12.57 11.81
C ILE A 468 10.04 11.24 11.46
N GLY A 469 9.29 10.68 12.40
CA GLY A 469 8.57 9.45 12.17
C GLY A 469 7.36 9.29 13.08
N VAL A 470 6.30 8.71 12.54
CA VAL A 470 5.14 8.21 13.29
C VAL A 470 5.14 6.70 13.16
N TRP A 471 5.27 5.99 14.28
CA TRP A 471 5.45 4.54 14.31
C TRP A 471 4.40 3.85 15.16
N ASN A 472 4.29 2.53 15.01
CA ASN A 472 3.47 1.67 15.87
C ASN A 472 2.02 2.16 15.97
N ILE A 473 1.49 2.72 14.87
CA ILE A 473 0.14 3.27 14.81
C ILE A 473 -0.85 2.15 15.11
N SER A 474 -1.67 2.35 16.15
CA SER A 474 -2.67 1.39 16.61
C SER A 474 -3.78 1.18 15.59
N ASN A 475 -4.68 0.22 15.84
CA ASN A 475 -5.94 0.19 15.09
C ASN A 475 -6.73 1.50 15.31
N SER A 476 -7.55 1.88 14.33
CA SER A 476 -8.45 3.02 14.46
C SER A 476 -9.45 2.78 15.60
N ASP A 477 -9.56 3.74 16.50
CA ASP A 477 -10.44 3.73 17.67
C ASP A 477 -10.64 5.18 18.14
N SER A 478 -11.55 5.43 19.08
CA SER A 478 -11.78 6.76 19.66
C SER A 478 -10.52 7.35 20.33
N ILE A 479 -9.57 6.49 20.71
CA ILE A 479 -8.22 6.88 21.13
C ILE A 479 -7.23 5.99 20.38
N MET A 480 -6.42 6.59 19.53
CA MET A 480 -5.33 5.90 18.86
C MET A 480 -4.02 6.09 19.62
N TYR A 481 -3.06 5.19 19.40
CA TYR A 481 -1.72 5.27 19.96
C TYR A 481 -0.69 5.22 18.84
N ALA A 482 0.37 6.03 18.96
CA ALA A 482 1.54 5.97 18.09
C ALA A 482 2.79 6.42 18.85
N ASP A 483 3.96 6.07 18.33
CA ASP A 483 5.22 6.69 18.76
C ASP A 483 5.56 7.84 17.81
N PHE A 484 6.07 8.95 18.34
CA PHE A 484 6.52 10.10 17.58
C PHE A 484 8.03 10.26 17.74
N ASP A 485 8.75 10.22 16.62
CA ASP A 485 10.17 10.49 16.54
C ASP A 485 10.38 11.87 15.92
N LEU A 486 11.25 12.69 16.53
CA LEU A 486 11.81 13.93 15.97
C LEU A 486 13.26 13.76 15.52
N GLU A 487 13.87 12.67 15.93
CA GLU A 487 15.17 12.15 15.46
C GLU A 487 15.09 10.62 15.45
N TRP A 488 15.93 9.96 14.66
CA TRP A 488 15.88 8.51 14.54
C TRP A 488 16.06 7.83 15.91
N SER A 489 14.99 7.21 16.42
CA SER A 489 15.02 6.47 17.69
C SER A 489 15.52 5.04 17.52
N ARG A 490 15.48 4.50 16.30
CA ARG A 490 15.69 3.08 16.03
C ARG A 490 16.45 2.84 14.70
N PRO A 491 17.17 1.73 14.58
CA PRO A 491 17.69 1.26 13.30
C PRO A 491 16.56 0.92 12.33
N TYR A 492 16.85 0.93 11.04
CA TYR A 492 15.95 0.40 10.01
C TYR A 492 16.76 -0.51 9.09
N ILE A 493 16.63 -1.81 9.34
CA ILE A 493 17.50 -2.84 8.75
C ILE A 493 16.82 -3.44 7.53
N GLU A 494 17.45 -3.47 6.36
CA GLU A 494 16.92 -4.09 5.14
C GLU A 494 17.87 -5.12 4.53
N LEU A 495 17.33 -6.02 3.70
CA LEU A 495 18.17 -6.83 2.80
C LEU A 495 18.74 -5.95 1.69
N SER A 496 20.00 -6.15 1.33
CA SER A 496 20.62 -5.43 0.21
C SER A 496 20.02 -5.84 -1.16
N ASN A 497 20.08 -4.95 -2.16
CA ASN A 497 19.40 -5.08 -3.47
C ASN A 497 19.89 -6.22 -4.39
N TYR A 498 21.00 -6.92 -4.05
CA TYR A 498 21.57 -8.03 -4.84
C TYR A 498 22.25 -9.06 -3.93
N ASP A 499 22.03 -10.35 -4.17
CA ASP A 499 22.64 -11.50 -3.48
C ASP A 499 22.69 -11.32 -1.96
N SER A 500 21.61 -10.82 -1.38
CA SER A 500 21.53 -10.51 0.05
C SER A 500 21.42 -11.73 0.93
N LEU A 501 21.14 -12.88 0.35
CA LEU A 501 21.03 -14.17 1.00
C LEU A 501 21.84 -15.13 0.14
N VAL A 502 23.02 -15.53 0.62
CA VAL A 502 23.95 -16.42 -0.09
C VAL A 502 24.04 -17.71 0.68
N LEU A 503 23.65 -18.80 0.02
CA LEU A 503 23.90 -20.15 0.48
C LEU A 503 25.09 -20.69 -0.32
N ASP A 504 26.21 -20.87 0.37
CA ASP A 504 27.48 -21.30 -0.20
C ASP A 504 27.71 -22.78 0.08
N ASP A 505 27.78 -23.54 -1.01
CA ASP A 505 28.04 -24.97 -1.07
C ASP A 505 29.52 -25.28 -1.40
N ALA A 506 30.39 -24.29 -1.50
CA ALA A 506 31.78 -24.54 -1.92
C ALA A 506 32.60 -25.36 -0.88
N PRO A 507 33.64 -26.09 -1.35
CA PRO A 507 34.62 -26.75 -0.49
C PRO A 507 35.23 -25.78 0.54
N PRO A 508 35.52 -26.23 1.80
CA PRO A 508 35.63 -27.62 2.23
C PRO A 508 34.36 -28.21 2.85
N GLY A 509 33.22 -27.50 2.81
CA GLY A 509 31.98 -27.86 3.50
C GLY A 509 31.01 -28.64 2.62
N GLY A 510 30.75 -28.15 1.40
CA GLY A 510 30.07 -28.89 0.34
C GLY A 510 31.00 -29.18 -0.82
N ASP A 511 30.44 -29.50 -1.98
CA ASP A 511 31.20 -29.88 -3.17
C ASP A 511 31.19 -28.85 -4.31
N GLY A 512 30.32 -27.84 -4.22
CA GLY A 512 30.23 -26.71 -5.14
C GLY A 512 29.46 -27.01 -6.41
N ASP A 513 28.60 -28.03 -6.41
CA ASP A 513 27.68 -28.33 -7.50
C ASP A 513 26.42 -27.44 -7.49
N GLY A 514 26.17 -26.75 -6.37
CA GLY A 514 25.08 -25.79 -6.20
C GLY A 514 23.79 -26.41 -5.64
N TYR A 515 23.83 -27.66 -5.22
CA TYR A 515 22.75 -28.34 -4.50
C TYR A 515 23.18 -28.58 -3.06
N PHE A 516 22.20 -28.70 -2.15
CA PHE A 516 22.50 -28.96 -0.75
C PHE A 516 22.16 -30.41 -0.45
N GLU A 517 23.14 -31.20 -0.08
CA GLU A 517 23.02 -32.64 0.05
C GLU A 517 23.38 -33.15 1.46
N PRO A 518 22.91 -34.36 1.84
CA PRO A 518 23.37 -35.04 3.04
C PRO A 518 24.89 -35.18 3.08
N GLY A 519 25.49 -34.82 4.22
CA GLY A 519 26.94 -34.89 4.42
C GLY A 519 27.69 -33.58 4.12
N GLU A 520 27.00 -32.57 3.61
CA GLU A 520 27.56 -31.26 3.34
C GLU A 520 27.33 -30.28 4.50
N THR A 521 28.23 -29.32 4.64
CA THR A 521 28.07 -28.15 5.51
C THR A 521 27.82 -26.92 4.67
N ILE A 522 26.58 -26.44 4.68
CA ILE A 522 26.14 -25.28 3.92
C ILE A 522 26.40 -24.02 4.73
N ARG A 523 27.02 -23.04 4.08
CA ARG A 523 27.38 -21.75 4.69
C ARG A 523 26.42 -20.67 4.24
N PHE A 524 25.69 -20.10 5.19
CA PHE A 524 24.80 -18.98 4.95
C PHE A 524 25.48 -17.65 5.28
N TYR A 525 25.38 -16.73 4.33
CA TYR A 525 25.73 -15.34 4.47
C TYR A 525 24.54 -14.45 4.16
N CYS A 526 24.36 -13.39 4.95
CA CYS A 526 23.39 -12.35 4.71
C CYS A 526 24.08 -11.00 4.51
N ARG A 527 23.56 -10.22 3.56
CA ARG A 527 23.98 -8.84 3.31
C ARG A 527 22.82 -7.90 3.63
N VAL A 528 23.04 -7.03 4.61
CA VAL A 528 22.02 -6.15 5.19
C VAL A 528 22.51 -4.70 5.27
N THR A 529 21.57 -3.79 5.20
CA THR A 529 21.78 -2.34 5.28
C THR A 529 21.12 -1.80 6.55
N ASN A 530 21.64 -0.71 7.13
CA ASN A 530 20.95 0.06 8.16
C ASN A 530 20.83 1.51 7.69
N GLN A 531 19.60 2.00 7.54
CA GLN A 531 19.33 3.29 6.89
C GLN A 531 19.00 4.43 7.87
N MET A 532 18.86 4.14 9.16
CA MET A 532 18.47 5.13 10.18
C MET A 532 19.51 5.21 11.30
N ARG A 533 19.08 5.09 12.57
CA ARG A 533 19.97 5.21 13.73
C ARG A 533 21.06 4.15 13.68
N THR A 534 22.30 4.55 13.93
CA THR A 534 23.41 3.61 14.18
C THR A 534 23.01 2.55 15.20
N ALA A 535 23.20 1.28 14.85
CA ALA A 535 22.99 0.15 15.74
C ALA A 535 24.32 -0.44 16.21
N PHE A 536 24.28 -1.29 17.23
CA PHE A 536 25.45 -1.94 17.81
C PHE A 536 25.22 -3.43 17.98
N ASN A 537 26.30 -4.20 17.96
CA ASN A 537 26.31 -5.64 18.19
C ASN A 537 25.31 -6.40 17.29
N ALA A 538 25.18 -6.02 16.03
CA ALA A 538 24.26 -6.65 15.10
C ALA A 538 24.64 -8.12 14.88
N GLN A 539 23.68 -9.01 15.10
CA GLN A 539 23.78 -10.46 14.92
C GLN A 539 22.74 -10.93 13.93
N ALA A 540 23.12 -11.82 13.03
CA ALA A 540 22.22 -12.59 12.20
C ALA A 540 21.96 -13.94 12.87
N THR A 541 20.71 -14.36 12.94
CA THR A 541 20.29 -15.67 13.42
C THR A 541 19.46 -16.32 12.32
N LEU A 542 19.77 -17.57 11.96
CA LEU A 542 19.01 -18.32 10.98
C LEU A 542 18.26 -19.45 11.68
N THR A 543 17.00 -19.62 11.32
CA THR A 543 16.20 -20.77 11.74
C THR A 543 15.51 -21.39 10.52
N ALA A 544 15.30 -22.70 10.57
CA ALA A 544 14.54 -23.45 9.59
C ALA A 544 13.47 -24.24 10.36
N ASN A 545 12.28 -24.36 9.78
CA ASN A 545 11.18 -25.09 10.41
C ASN A 545 11.18 -26.58 10.07
N SER A 546 12.00 -27.01 9.10
CA SER A 546 12.09 -28.41 8.68
C SER A 546 12.90 -29.25 9.66
N PRO A 547 12.45 -30.49 9.95
CA PRO A 547 13.25 -31.45 10.70
C PRO A 547 14.51 -31.89 9.94
N HIS A 548 14.59 -31.64 8.63
CA HIS A 548 15.71 -32.05 7.79
C HIS A 548 16.89 -31.07 7.84
N VAL A 549 16.74 -29.91 8.47
CA VAL A 549 17.78 -28.89 8.56
C VAL A 549 18.25 -28.76 10.00
N THR A 550 19.52 -29.11 10.26
CA THR A 550 20.15 -28.90 11.56
C THR A 550 21.10 -27.73 11.48
N VAL A 551 20.74 -26.62 12.12
CA VAL A 551 21.59 -25.43 12.22
C VAL A 551 22.70 -25.67 13.25
N THR A 552 23.94 -25.83 12.78
CA THR A 552 25.11 -26.16 13.62
C THR A 552 25.80 -24.91 14.17
N VAL A 553 25.73 -23.80 13.43
CA VAL A 553 26.15 -22.46 13.86
C VAL A 553 25.01 -21.50 13.56
N GLY A 554 24.11 -21.31 14.54
CA GLY A 554 22.87 -20.56 14.30
C GLY A 554 22.94 -19.05 14.41
N GLN A 555 24.09 -18.50 14.79
CA GLN A 555 24.25 -17.05 14.93
C GLN A 555 25.61 -16.59 14.41
N ALA A 556 25.63 -15.47 13.68
CA ALA A 556 26.83 -14.83 13.19
C ALA A 556 26.82 -13.32 13.43
N ALA A 557 27.97 -12.77 13.79
CA ALA A 557 28.15 -11.33 13.92
C ALA A 557 28.11 -10.65 12.54
N VAL A 558 27.23 -9.66 12.41
CA VAL A 558 27.14 -8.79 11.23
C VAL A 558 28.09 -7.61 11.42
N ALA A 559 27.91 -6.84 12.49
CA ALA A 559 28.72 -5.66 12.75
C ALA A 559 28.72 -5.27 14.23
N ALA A 560 29.87 -4.83 14.75
CA ALA A 560 29.97 -4.27 16.12
C ALA A 560 29.32 -2.88 16.22
N THR A 561 29.52 -2.07 15.18
CA THR A 561 28.82 -0.81 14.92
C THR A 561 28.23 -0.91 13.52
N PHE A 562 26.94 -0.63 13.39
CA PHE A 562 26.16 -0.77 12.16
C PHE A 562 25.59 0.59 11.76
N ASP A 563 26.40 1.39 11.07
CA ASP A 563 26.10 2.74 10.58
C ASP A 563 26.37 2.96 9.09
N GLU A 564 27.03 2.02 8.40
CA GLU A 564 27.15 2.01 6.94
C GLU A 564 25.95 1.30 6.27
N LEU A 565 25.75 1.62 4.98
CA LEU A 565 24.62 1.12 4.20
C LEU A 565 24.78 -0.34 3.76
N ASP A 566 25.83 -1.08 4.14
CA ASP A 566 26.05 -2.41 3.56
C ASP A 566 27.03 -3.29 4.35
N TYR A 567 26.51 -4.31 5.04
CA TYR A 567 27.31 -5.27 5.80
C TYR A 567 26.96 -6.70 5.43
N MET A 568 27.99 -7.53 5.32
CA MET A 568 27.88 -8.97 5.22
C MET A 568 28.49 -9.60 6.47
N ASN A 569 27.84 -10.61 7.04
CA ASN A 569 28.42 -11.35 8.17
C ASN A 569 29.77 -11.97 7.75
N SER A 570 30.81 -11.69 8.55
CA SER A 570 32.18 -12.12 8.21
C SER A 570 32.43 -13.61 8.43
N SER A 571 31.65 -14.24 9.32
CA SER A 571 31.66 -15.68 9.57
C SER A 571 30.30 -16.23 9.14
N PRO A 572 30.25 -17.38 8.45
CA PRO A 572 29.00 -17.97 8.02
C PRO A 572 28.18 -18.44 9.22
N ILE A 573 26.86 -18.42 9.06
CA ILE A 573 25.98 -19.34 9.77
C ILE A 573 26.10 -20.68 9.04
N GLU A 574 26.14 -21.78 9.77
CA GLU A 574 26.30 -23.12 9.18
C GLU A 574 25.10 -23.99 9.52
N PHE A 575 24.66 -24.77 8.55
CA PHE A 575 23.70 -25.85 8.76
C PHE A 575 24.10 -27.08 7.94
N VAL A 576 23.58 -28.22 8.37
CA VAL A 576 23.72 -29.50 7.69
C VAL A 576 22.32 -30.06 7.44
N LEU A 577 22.23 -30.95 6.46
CA LEU A 577 21.01 -31.68 6.18
C LEU A 577 21.00 -33.05 6.84
N ALA A 578 19.81 -33.58 7.09
CA ALA A 578 19.64 -34.94 7.58
C ALA A 578 20.31 -35.97 6.64
N ASP A 579 20.79 -37.07 7.21
CA ASP A 579 21.52 -38.13 6.47
C ASP A 579 20.67 -38.77 5.35
N ALA A 580 19.34 -38.72 5.49
CA ALA A 580 18.40 -39.07 4.44
C ALA A 580 17.09 -38.27 4.55
N PHE A 581 16.57 -37.82 3.42
CA PHE A 581 15.27 -37.12 3.33
C PHE A 581 14.75 -37.09 1.88
N VAL A 582 13.47 -36.78 1.68
CA VAL A 582 12.90 -36.49 0.35
C VAL A 582 13.24 -35.05 -0.01
N PRO A 583 13.94 -34.77 -1.14
CA PRO A 583 14.23 -33.40 -1.58
C PRO A 583 12.98 -32.52 -1.57
N THR A 584 13.09 -31.32 -0.98
CA THR A 584 11.95 -30.41 -0.77
C THR A 584 12.38 -28.95 -0.87
N ILE A 585 11.43 -28.06 -1.16
CA ILE A 585 11.60 -26.61 -0.98
C ILE A 585 11.27 -26.28 0.48
N ASP A 586 12.21 -25.67 1.20
CA ASP A 586 12.09 -25.36 2.63
C ASP A 586 12.11 -23.86 2.92
N SER A 587 11.48 -23.47 4.04
CA SER A 587 11.36 -22.08 4.49
C SER A 587 12.34 -21.77 5.63
N PHE A 588 13.07 -20.67 5.47
CA PHE A 588 14.04 -20.15 6.42
C PHE A 588 13.59 -18.79 6.96
N GLU A 589 13.89 -18.52 8.23
CA GLU A 589 13.75 -17.20 8.84
C GLU A 589 15.13 -16.68 9.28
N LEU A 590 15.52 -15.55 8.70
CA LEU A 590 16.68 -14.75 9.10
C LEU A 590 16.21 -13.65 10.04
N THR A 591 16.68 -13.66 11.29
CA THR A 591 16.48 -12.55 12.23
C THR A 591 17.77 -11.77 12.42
N ILE A 592 17.74 -10.47 12.15
CA ILE A 592 18.80 -9.55 12.54
C ILE A 592 18.43 -8.90 13.86
N SER A 593 19.24 -9.10 14.90
CA SER A 593 19.08 -8.46 16.21
C SER A 593 20.24 -7.52 16.49
N CYS A 594 19.97 -6.33 17.02
CA CYS A 594 20.98 -5.35 17.41
C CYS A 594 20.52 -4.50 18.60
N ASP A 595 21.44 -3.77 19.20
CA ASP A 595 21.13 -2.72 20.18
C ASP A 595 21.03 -1.37 19.46
N SER A 596 20.00 -0.57 19.74
CA SER A 596 19.92 0.81 19.22
C SER A 596 20.83 1.80 19.96
N THR A 597 21.50 1.37 21.03
CA THR A 597 22.42 2.16 21.84
C THR A 597 23.73 1.42 22.07
N GLY A 598 24.85 2.15 22.20
CA GLY A 598 26.19 1.56 22.37
C GLY A 598 26.46 0.87 23.72
N SER A 599 25.43 0.57 24.51
CA SER A 599 25.55 -0.12 25.80
C SER A 599 25.67 -1.63 25.57
N THR A 600 26.74 -2.24 26.09
CA THR A 600 26.97 -3.71 26.03
C THR A 600 26.13 -4.51 27.04
N ALA A 601 25.17 -3.88 27.72
CA ALA A 601 24.37 -4.46 28.80
C ALA A 601 22.85 -4.40 28.51
N GLY A 602 22.44 -4.76 27.29
CA GLY A 602 21.02 -4.76 26.88
C GLY A 602 20.47 -3.35 26.73
N GLY A 603 20.88 -2.67 25.65
CA GLY A 603 20.23 -1.43 25.23
C GLY A 603 18.78 -1.67 24.79
N ASP A 604 18.14 -0.68 24.16
CA ASP A 604 16.83 -0.93 23.53
C ASP A 604 17.03 -1.89 22.35
N ALA A 605 16.76 -3.18 22.61
CA ALA A 605 16.92 -4.25 21.66
C ALA A 605 15.99 -4.03 20.46
N TYR A 606 16.55 -4.11 19.26
CA TYR A 606 15.83 -4.06 18.00
C TYR A 606 16.05 -5.38 17.26
N SER A 607 15.00 -5.90 16.63
CA SER A 607 15.12 -7.04 15.75
C SER A 607 14.21 -6.93 14.55
N ARG A 608 14.66 -7.41 13.40
CA ARG A 608 13.85 -7.58 12.19
C ARG A 608 14.06 -8.97 11.59
N SER A 609 12.98 -9.62 11.21
CA SER A 609 13.01 -10.92 10.53
C SER A 609 12.73 -10.79 9.04
N PHE A 610 13.35 -11.68 8.25
CA PHE A 610 13.16 -11.86 6.82
C PHE A 610 12.93 -13.35 6.54
N SER A 611 11.88 -13.68 5.81
CA SER A 611 11.60 -15.06 5.39
C SER A 611 12.03 -15.28 3.94
N PHE A 612 12.64 -16.42 3.66
CA PHE A 612 13.00 -16.85 2.31
C PHE A 612 12.89 -18.36 2.19
N GLU A 613 12.93 -18.87 0.96
CA GLU A 613 12.85 -20.31 0.70
C GLU A 613 14.05 -20.76 -0.15
N ALA A 614 14.46 -22.01 0.03
CA ALA A 614 15.54 -22.62 -0.73
C ALA A 614 15.27 -24.12 -0.95
N ASN A 615 15.82 -24.68 -2.04
CA ASN A 615 15.82 -26.12 -2.25
C ASN A 615 16.77 -26.78 -1.24
N ILE A 616 16.30 -27.82 -0.56
CA ILE A 616 17.15 -28.79 0.14
C ILE A 616 17.09 -30.10 -0.64
N GLY A 617 18.25 -30.64 -1.02
CA GLY A 617 18.40 -31.70 -2.02
C GLY A 617 18.44 -31.17 -3.46
N PRO A 618 18.94 -31.98 -4.42
CA PRO A 618 19.02 -31.57 -5.81
C PRO A 618 17.63 -31.53 -6.47
N PRO A 619 17.41 -30.65 -7.46
CA PRO A 619 16.22 -30.62 -8.31
C PRO A 619 15.90 -31.98 -8.90
N GLN A 620 14.67 -32.43 -8.68
CA GLN A 620 14.23 -33.76 -9.11
C GLN A 620 13.53 -33.71 -10.47
N VAL A 621 12.96 -32.55 -10.80
CA VAL A 621 12.26 -32.30 -12.06
C VAL A 621 12.98 -31.21 -12.85
N LEU A 622 13.34 -31.50 -14.09
CA LEU A 622 13.78 -30.49 -15.05
C LEU A 622 12.60 -30.10 -15.96
N ILE A 623 12.22 -28.83 -15.94
CA ILE A 623 11.31 -28.25 -16.93
C ILE A 623 12.14 -27.75 -18.11
N VAL A 624 11.94 -28.34 -19.28
CA VAL A 624 12.54 -27.86 -20.52
C VAL A 624 11.51 -27.01 -21.24
N ASP A 625 11.77 -25.71 -21.25
CA ASP A 625 11.00 -24.71 -21.97
C ASP A 625 11.42 -24.69 -23.44
N ASP A 626 10.57 -25.26 -24.29
CA ASP A 626 10.71 -25.33 -25.75
C ASP A 626 9.55 -24.62 -26.47
N ASP A 627 9.03 -23.54 -25.89
CA ASP A 627 7.83 -22.87 -26.39
C ASP A 627 8.11 -21.61 -27.24
N ARG A 628 9.40 -21.27 -27.44
CA ARG A 628 9.92 -20.08 -28.14
C ARG A 628 9.76 -18.78 -27.35
N GLY A 629 10.01 -18.82 -26.03
CA GLY A 629 10.10 -17.67 -25.15
C GLY A 629 8.76 -17.13 -24.67
N ARG A 630 7.73 -17.99 -24.67
CA ARG A 630 6.53 -17.78 -23.84
C ARG A 630 6.87 -18.17 -22.39
N ASN A 631 5.92 -17.93 -21.49
CA ASN A 631 6.10 -18.14 -20.06
C ASN A 631 5.27 -19.34 -19.55
N TYR A 632 5.07 -20.37 -20.37
CA TYR A 632 4.23 -21.50 -19.96
C TYR A 632 4.89 -22.39 -18.90
N GLU A 633 6.22 -22.35 -18.78
CA GLU A 633 7.01 -23.00 -17.74
C GLU A 633 6.57 -22.57 -16.34
N GLU A 634 6.12 -21.33 -16.16
CA GLU A 634 5.57 -20.83 -14.89
C GLU A 634 4.39 -21.69 -14.41
N MET A 635 3.60 -22.23 -15.34
CA MET A 635 2.44 -23.05 -15.00
C MET A 635 2.80 -24.47 -14.54
N TYR A 636 3.96 -24.98 -14.94
CA TYR A 636 4.49 -26.25 -14.42
C TYR A 636 5.23 -26.00 -13.10
N ALA A 637 6.04 -24.94 -13.06
CA ALA A 637 6.79 -24.50 -11.89
C ALA A 637 5.87 -24.21 -10.69
N ASP A 638 4.74 -23.54 -10.90
CA ASP A 638 3.74 -23.26 -9.85
C ASP A 638 3.20 -24.54 -9.19
N VAL A 639 2.93 -25.58 -9.99
CA VAL A 639 2.48 -26.87 -9.46
C VAL A 639 3.57 -27.50 -8.60
N LEU A 640 4.81 -27.56 -9.09
CA LEU A 640 5.92 -28.15 -8.34
C LEU A 640 6.23 -27.37 -7.06
N TYR A 641 6.22 -26.03 -7.14
CA TYR A 641 6.43 -25.13 -6.02
C TYR A 641 5.38 -25.32 -4.91
N ARG A 642 4.07 -25.34 -5.27
CA ARG A 642 2.99 -25.56 -4.30
C ARG A 642 3.03 -26.95 -3.66
N GLN A 643 3.62 -27.92 -4.35
CA GLN A 643 3.84 -29.29 -3.84
C GLN A 643 5.21 -29.45 -3.15
N ARG A 644 5.96 -28.36 -3.00
CA ARG A 644 7.31 -28.32 -2.41
C ARG A 644 8.33 -29.23 -3.10
N ILE A 645 8.14 -29.55 -4.39
CA ILE A 645 9.05 -30.41 -5.16
C ILE A 645 10.16 -29.55 -5.76
N PRO A 646 11.45 -29.81 -5.49
CA PRO A 646 12.56 -29.07 -6.09
C PRO A 646 12.64 -29.29 -7.61
N TYR A 647 12.77 -28.19 -8.35
CA TYR A 647 12.83 -28.21 -9.81
C TYR A 647 13.87 -27.23 -10.36
N ALA A 648 14.28 -27.49 -11.61
CA ALA A 648 15.12 -26.62 -12.41
C ALA A 648 14.41 -26.29 -13.72
N ILE A 649 14.74 -25.15 -14.32
CA ILE A 649 14.22 -24.72 -15.62
C ILE A 649 15.39 -24.60 -16.60
N HIS A 650 15.18 -25.08 -17.82
CA HIS A 650 16.09 -24.89 -18.95
C HIS A 650 15.34 -24.22 -20.08
N SER A 651 15.65 -22.95 -20.38
CA SER A 651 15.05 -22.26 -21.52
C SER A 651 15.86 -22.50 -22.77
N LYS A 652 15.27 -23.19 -23.75
CA LYS A 652 15.95 -23.44 -25.03
C LYS A 652 16.17 -22.18 -25.84
N GLU A 653 15.36 -21.15 -25.64
CA GLU A 653 15.51 -19.86 -26.33
C GLU A 653 16.83 -19.18 -25.95
N THR A 654 17.22 -19.25 -24.67
CA THR A 654 18.47 -18.65 -24.17
C THR A 654 19.65 -19.60 -24.19
N ASP A 655 19.43 -20.87 -23.81
CA ASP A 655 20.50 -21.82 -23.50
C ASP A 655 20.72 -22.86 -24.62
N GLY A 656 19.81 -22.91 -25.59
CA GLY A 656 19.79 -23.93 -26.65
C GLY A 656 19.26 -25.27 -26.16
N THR A 657 19.40 -26.33 -26.95
CA THR A 657 18.96 -27.67 -26.55
C THR A 657 19.82 -28.22 -25.39
N PRO A 658 19.21 -28.73 -24.29
CA PRO A 658 19.97 -29.36 -23.21
C PRO A 658 20.69 -30.62 -23.71
N SER A 659 21.86 -30.91 -23.15
CA SER A 659 22.54 -32.19 -23.44
C SER A 659 21.82 -33.35 -22.76
N GLY A 660 21.94 -34.56 -23.31
CA GLY A 660 21.39 -35.75 -22.66
C GLY A 660 21.94 -35.98 -21.25
N ALA A 661 23.19 -35.55 -20.98
CA ALA A 661 23.76 -35.57 -19.64
C ALA A 661 23.01 -34.62 -18.68
N LYS A 662 22.72 -33.37 -19.11
CA LYS A 662 21.93 -32.42 -18.29
C LYS A 662 20.52 -32.93 -17.99
N LEU A 663 19.91 -33.64 -18.94
CA LEU A 663 18.63 -34.32 -18.70
C LEU A 663 18.79 -35.43 -17.65
N SER A 664 19.85 -36.23 -17.76
CA SER A 664 20.17 -37.33 -16.83
C SER A 664 20.59 -36.88 -15.43
N ASP A 665 20.97 -35.61 -15.23
CA ASP A 665 21.17 -35.04 -13.89
C ASP A 665 19.84 -34.95 -13.11
N HIS A 666 18.69 -35.13 -13.78
CA HIS A 666 17.36 -35.05 -13.19
C HIS A 666 16.59 -36.36 -13.37
N ARG A 667 15.87 -36.76 -12.32
CA ARG A 667 15.07 -37.98 -12.34
C ARG A 667 13.91 -37.89 -13.32
N ILE A 668 13.30 -36.72 -13.45
CA ILE A 668 12.12 -36.48 -14.28
C ILE A 668 12.39 -35.29 -15.19
N VAL A 669 12.04 -35.42 -16.47
CA VAL A 669 12.08 -34.32 -17.44
C VAL A 669 10.67 -34.01 -17.92
N PHE A 670 10.24 -32.78 -17.69
CA PHE A 670 9.02 -32.20 -18.25
C PHE A 670 9.40 -31.33 -19.45
N TRP A 671 9.30 -31.89 -20.65
CA TRP A 671 9.56 -31.18 -21.89
C TRP A 671 8.24 -30.66 -22.47
N HIS A 672 8.08 -29.34 -22.55
CA HIS A 672 6.88 -28.74 -23.15
C HIS A 672 7.23 -27.86 -24.34
N THR A 673 6.41 -27.91 -25.39
CA THR A 673 6.54 -27.02 -26.55
C THR A 673 5.54 -25.86 -26.53
N GLY A 674 4.76 -25.73 -25.45
CA GLY A 674 3.70 -24.74 -25.32
C GLY A 674 2.65 -24.81 -26.44
N ASP A 675 2.15 -23.64 -26.84
CA ASP A 675 1.21 -23.49 -27.97
C ASP A 675 1.89 -23.39 -29.35
N SER A 676 3.22 -23.55 -29.41
CA SER A 676 3.97 -23.49 -30.65
C SER A 676 3.60 -24.64 -31.60
N SER A 677 3.58 -24.34 -32.91
CA SER A 677 3.25 -25.32 -33.94
C SER A 677 4.25 -25.34 -35.09
N ASN A 678 4.44 -26.53 -35.66
CA ASN A 678 5.35 -26.86 -36.76
C ASN A 678 6.84 -26.65 -36.43
N ASN A 679 7.64 -27.70 -36.62
CA ASN A 679 9.08 -27.68 -36.43
C ASN A 679 9.46 -27.13 -35.03
N VAL A 680 8.75 -27.60 -34.01
CA VAL A 680 9.01 -27.29 -32.60
C VAL A 680 10.12 -28.17 -32.06
N LEU A 681 10.15 -29.44 -32.44
CA LEU A 681 11.24 -30.35 -32.09
C LEU A 681 12.28 -30.40 -33.22
N GLN A 682 13.55 -30.54 -32.86
CA GLN A 682 14.71 -30.59 -33.75
C GLN A 682 15.55 -31.84 -33.50
N SER A 683 16.41 -32.20 -34.46
CA SER A 683 17.27 -33.40 -34.33
C SER A 683 18.18 -33.40 -33.09
N GLY A 684 18.56 -32.21 -32.60
CA GLY A 684 19.32 -32.08 -31.34
C GLY A 684 18.49 -32.50 -30.13
N ASP A 685 17.22 -32.11 -30.09
CA ASP A 685 16.28 -32.43 -28.99
C ASP A 685 16.07 -33.94 -28.90
N LEU A 686 15.87 -34.58 -30.04
CA LEU A 686 15.74 -36.03 -30.12
C LEU A 686 17.01 -36.74 -29.66
N ALA A 687 18.19 -36.23 -30.01
CA ALA A 687 19.45 -36.84 -29.58
C ALA A 687 19.60 -36.78 -28.05
N ALA A 688 19.21 -35.66 -27.42
CA ALA A 688 19.21 -35.52 -25.97
C ALA A 688 18.19 -36.44 -25.29
N MET A 689 16.94 -36.43 -25.76
CA MET A 689 15.88 -37.30 -25.22
C MET A 689 16.18 -38.79 -25.41
N ASN A 690 16.75 -39.21 -26.55
CA ASN A 690 17.20 -40.59 -26.76
C ASN A 690 18.23 -41.00 -25.71
N GLN A 691 19.28 -40.19 -25.54
CA GLN A 691 20.32 -40.49 -24.56
C GLN A 691 19.73 -40.57 -23.14
N TYR A 692 18.79 -39.70 -22.79
CA TYR A 692 18.14 -39.71 -21.49
C TYR A 692 17.32 -40.99 -21.27
N LEU A 693 16.48 -41.37 -22.23
CA LEU A 693 15.62 -42.56 -22.13
C LEU A 693 16.41 -43.87 -22.26
N ASP A 694 17.51 -43.89 -23.01
CA ASP A 694 18.44 -45.02 -23.05
C ASP A 694 19.10 -45.32 -21.70
N ASN A 695 19.12 -44.33 -20.80
CA ASN A 695 19.61 -44.45 -19.44
C ASN A 695 18.45 -44.50 -18.42
N ASP A 696 17.34 -45.14 -18.80
CA ASP A 696 16.20 -45.41 -17.90
C ASP A 696 15.49 -44.14 -17.38
N GLY A 697 15.57 -43.03 -18.14
CA GLY A 697 14.98 -41.74 -17.78
C GLY A 697 13.44 -41.71 -17.80
N ASN A 698 12.87 -40.67 -17.20
CA ASN A 698 11.42 -40.45 -17.10
C ASN A 698 10.99 -39.17 -17.82
N LEU A 699 10.36 -39.29 -18.98
CA LEU A 699 10.04 -38.15 -19.85
C LEU A 699 8.53 -37.90 -19.96
N LEU A 700 8.08 -36.72 -19.54
CA LEU A 700 6.84 -36.12 -20.02
C LEU A 700 7.15 -35.26 -21.25
N LEU A 701 6.54 -35.57 -22.39
CA LEU A 701 6.53 -34.71 -23.57
C LEU A 701 5.13 -34.15 -23.80
N SER A 702 4.94 -32.89 -23.44
CA SER A 702 3.71 -32.11 -23.64
C SER A 702 3.82 -31.27 -24.90
N THR A 703 3.03 -31.57 -25.92
CA THR A 703 3.14 -30.88 -27.20
C THR A 703 1.83 -30.85 -27.97
N ILE A 704 1.62 -29.82 -28.79
CA ILE A 704 0.51 -29.77 -29.75
C ILE A 704 0.87 -30.55 -31.02
N SER A 705 2.03 -30.24 -31.60
CA SER A 705 2.40 -30.72 -32.95
C SER A 705 3.70 -31.52 -33.01
N GLY A 706 4.41 -31.66 -31.88
CA GLY A 706 5.70 -32.35 -31.83
C GLY A 706 5.64 -33.79 -32.33
N ALA A 707 4.55 -34.52 -32.12
CA ALA A 707 4.39 -35.87 -32.68
C ALA A 707 4.38 -35.89 -34.23
N PHE A 708 3.89 -34.84 -34.90
CA PHE A 708 4.00 -34.71 -36.36
C PHE A 708 5.44 -34.46 -36.78
N ASP A 709 6.16 -33.60 -36.06
CA ASP A 709 7.58 -33.34 -36.30
C ASP A 709 8.41 -34.62 -36.13
N LEU A 710 8.16 -35.38 -35.06
CA LEU A 710 8.82 -36.67 -34.79
C LEU A 710 8.57 -37.69 -35.90
N THR A 711 7.37 -37.74 -36.47
CA THR A 711 7.08 -38.64 -37.60
C THR A 711 7.99 -38.37 -38.81
N LEU A 712 8.39 -37.11 -39.02
CA LEU A 712 9.27 -36.69 -40.12
C LEU A 712 10.76 -36.77 -39.75
N LEU A 713 11.11 -36.43 -38.51
CA LEU A 713 12.48 -36.40 -38.02
C LEU A 713 13.02 -37.81 -37.74
N ASP A 714 12.26 -38.58 -36.96
CA ASP A 714 12.57 -39.96 -36.60
C ASP A 714 11.32 -40.70 -36.11
N SER A 715 10.64 -41.39 -37.02
CA SER A 715 9.47 -42.18 -36.68
C SER A 715 9.76 -43.37 -35.75
N SER A 716 11.03 -43.80 -35.63
CA SER A 716 11.40 -44.87 -34.71
C SER A 716 11.42 -44.38 -33.27
N PHE A 717 11.84 -43.15 -33.01
CA PHE A 717 11.75 -42.56 -31.66
C PHE A 717 10.31 -42.53 -31.13
N LEU A 718 9.37 -42.04 -31.95
CA LEU A 718 7.96 -41.99 -31.59
C LEU A 718 7.36 -43.38 -31.34
N HIS A 719 7.77 -44.38 -32.11
CA HIS A 719 7.30 -45.76 -31.98
C HIS A 719 7.91 -46.49 -30.78
N ASP A 720 9.24 -46.43 -30.64
CA ASP A 720 10.01 -47.26 -29.71
C ASP A 720 10.06 -46.66 -28.31
N TYR A 721 10.22 -45.34 -28.16
CA TYR A 721 10.33 -44.69 -26.84
C TYR A 721 9.02 -44.08 -26.34
N LEU A 722 8.20 -43.53 -27.24
CA LEU A 722 6.92 -42.90 -26.90
C LEU A 722 5.70 -43.81 -27.17
N GLY A 723 5.93 -45.03 -27.69
CA GLY A 723 4.90 -46.04 -27.86
C GLY A 723 3.74 -45.62 -28.76
N ALA A 724 3.98 -44.74 -29.74
CA ALA A 724 2.92 -44.10 -30.51
C ALA A 724 3.19 -44.08 -32.03
N VAL A 725 2.12 -44.06 -32.82
CA VAL A 725 2.15 -43.71 -34.25
C VAL A 725 1.04 -42.70 -34.52
N VAL A 726 1.37 -41.59 -35.19
CA VAL A 726 0.37 -40.58 -35.59
C VAL A 726 -0.56 -41.15 -36.67
N ILE A 727 -1.86 -41.02 -36.44
CA ILE A 727 -2.91 -41.48 -37.37
C ILE A 727 -3.88 -40.37 -37.81
N GLY A 728 -3.78 -39.18 -37.22
CA GLY A 728 -4.67 -38.07 -37.56
C GLY A 728 -4.47 -36.87 -36.64
N ALA A 729 -5.48 -36.01 -36.61
CA ALA A 729 -5.48 -34.82 -35.77
C ALA A 729 -6.85 -34.48 -35.17
N HIS A 730 -6.88 -33.72 -34.08
CA HIS A 730 -8.11 -33.22 -33.46
C HIS A 730 -7.98 -31.77 -32.95
N ARG A 731 -9.14 -31.15 -32.68
CA ARG A 731 -9.28 -29.81 -32.07
C ARG A 731 -10.28 -29.83 -30.92
N SER A 732 -10.02 -30.66 -29.93
CA SER A 732 -10.89 -30.82 -28.74
C SER A 732 -10.34 -30.01 -27.58
N PHE A 733 -11.21 -29.66 -26.63
CA PHE A 733 -10.86 -29.00 -25.38
C PHE A 733 -11.25 -29.85 -24.15
N ALA A 734 -11.74 -31.07 -24.37
CA ALA A 734 -12.14 -32.00 -23.32
C ALA A 734 -11.59 -33.40 -23.61
N PHE A 735 -11.11 -34.04 -22.55
CA PHE A 735 -10.36 -35.29 -22.61
C PHE A 735 -10.79 -36.23 -21.47
N ASP A 736 -10.96 -37.51 -21.79
CA ASP A 736 -11.27 -38.57 -20.84
C ASP A 736 -10.03 -39.43 -20.60
N GLY A 737 -9.73 -39.66 -19.33
CA GLY A 737 -8.74 -40.62 -18.87
C GLY A 737 -9.19 -42.05 -19.12
N VAL A 738 -8.25 -42.88 -19.55
CA VAL A 738 -8.47 -44.31 -19.77
C VAL A 738 -8.45 -45.05 -18.43
N ASP A 739 -9.52 -45.77 -18.11
CA ASP A 739 -9.66 -46.57 -16.88
C ASP A 739 -8.46 -47.51 -16.68
N GLY A 740 -7.87 -47.48 -15.48
CA GLY A 740 -6.74 -48.34 -15.11
C GLY A 740 -5.38 -47.90 -15.63
N ASN A 741 -5.30 -46.83 -16.43
CA ASN A 741 -4.02 -46.16 -16.70
C ASN A 741 -3.71 -45.14 -15.59
N PRO A 742 -2.47 -45.09 -15.04
CA PRO A 742 -2.15 -44.26 -13.88
C PRO A 742 -2.34 -42.75 -14.11
N ILE A 743 -2.22 -42.28 -15.35
CA ILE A 743 -2.40 -40.87 -15.71
C ILE A 743 -3.89 -40.52 -15.85
N GLY A 744 -4.61 -41.37 -16.59
CA GLY A 744 -6.01 -41.16 -16.92
C GLY A 744 -6.96 -41.52 -15.79
N ASP A 745 -6.91 -42.76 -15.31
CA ASP A 745 -7.75 -43.40 -14.29
C ASP A 745 -9.18 -42.83 -14.16
N SER A 746 -9.94 -42.85 -15.26
CA SER A 746 -11.32 -42.31 -15.33
C SER A 746 -11.49 -40.80 -15.07
N ARG A 747 -10.40 -40.03 -14.89
CA ARG A 747 -10.41 -38.57 -14.69
C ARG A 747 -10.71 -37.84 -15.98
N LYS A 748 -11.22 -36.60 -15.86
CA LYS A 748 -11.53 -35.76 -17.02
C LYS A 748 -10.74 -34.47 -16.97
N PHE A 749 -10.21 -34.03 -18.10
CA PHE A 749 -9.43 -32.79 -18.18
C PHE A 749 -10.02 -31.85 -19.23
N ARG A 750 -9.89 -30.54 -18.98
CA ARG A 750 -10.50 -29.51 -19.83
C ARG A 750 -9.80 -28.17 -19.75
N TYR A 751 -9.95 -27.38 -20.82
CA TYR A 751 -9.53 -25.99 -20.95
C TYR A 751 -10.68 -24.99 -20.74
N ILE A 752 -10.35 -23.77 -20.32
CA ILE A 752 -11.31 -22.66 -20.14
C ILE A 752 -11.95 -22.21 -21.46
N ALA A 753 -11.18 -22.26 -22.56
CA ALA A 753 -11.60 -21.86 -23.90
C ALA A 753 -11.34 -22.99 -24.92
N ALA A 754 -12.02 -22.95 -26.07
CA ALA A 754 -11.58 -23.70 -27.24
C ALA A 754 -10.14 -23.24 -27.58
N PRO A 755 -9.20 -24.15 -27.91
CA PRO A 755 -7.77 -23.85 -28.00
C PRO A 755 -7.48 -22.62 -28.88
N PRO A 756 -6.36 -21.89 -28.66
CA PRO A 756 -5.93 -20.86 -29.60
C PRO A 756 -5.90 -21.47 -31.02
N VAL A 757 -6.62 -20.82 -31.92
CA VAL A 757 -7.49 -21.47 -32.92
C VAL A 757 -6.79 -22.02 -34.18
N TRP A 758 -5.50 -22.38 -34.15
CA TRP A 758 -4.76 -22.51 -35.41
C TRP A 758 -4.00 -23.81 -35.66
N SER A 759 -3.83 -24.68 -34.65
CA SER A 759 -3.02 -25.89 -34.78
C SER A 759 -3.79 -27.18 -34.52
N ASP A 760 -3.38 -28.22 -35.23
CA ASP A 760 -3.94 -29.57 -35.16
C ASP A 760 -3.17 -30.36 -34.10
N ASN A 761 -3.85 -30.88 -33.08
CA ASN A 761 -3.25 -31.77 -32.08
C ASN A 761 -3.16 -33.19 -32.64
N ALA A 762 -2.07 -33.90 -32.41
CA ALA A 762 -1.91 -35.25 -32.94
C ALA A 762 -2.87 -36.27 -32.29
N ILE A 763 -3.56 -37.06 -33.13
CA ILE A 763 -4.17 -38.33 -32.72
C ILE A 763 -3.15 -39.43 -32.97
N VAL A 764 -2.95 -40.28 -31.97
CA VAL A 764 -2.01 -41.40 -32.04
C VAL A 764 -2.72 -42.74 -31.87
N THR A 765 -2.05 -43.82 -32.26
CA THR A 765 -2.39 -45.19 -31.88
C THR A 765 -1.26 -45.76 -31.02
N PRO A 766 -1.55 -46.35 -29.85
CA PRO A 766 -0.53 -47.02 -29.04
C PRO A 766 0.10 -48.21 -29.79
N VAL A 767 1.42 -48.32 -29.74
CA VAL A 767 2.26 -49.34 -30.37
C VAL A 767 3.49 -49.60 -29.49
N GLY A 768 4.31 -50.60 -29.82
CA GLY A 768 5.65 -50.72 -29.20
C GLY A 768 5.67 -50.94 -27.68
N GLY A 769 4.55 -51.32 -27.06
CA GLY A 769 4.42 -51.42 -25.59
C GLY A 769 3.69 -50.24 -24.94
N GLY A 770 3.33 -49.21 -25.72
CA GLY A 770 2.54 -48.08 -25.24
C GLY A 770 1.09 -48.44 -24.89
N SER A 771 0.55 -47.75 -23.88
CA SER A 771 -0.86 -47.82 -23.46
C SER A 771 -1.52 -46.46 -23.61
N ALA A 772 -2.78 -46.43 -24.05
CA ALA A 772 -3.57 -45.21 -24.09
C ALA A 772 -3.78 -44.66 -22.67
N ALA A 773 -3.51 -43.37 -22.48
CA ALA A 773 -3.65 -42.67 -21.21
C ALA A 773 -4.85 -41.71 -21.21
N LEU A 774 -4.98 -40.90 -22.28
CA LEU A 774 -6.09 -39.97 -22.48
C LEU A 774 -6.70 -40.15 -23.87
N THR A 775 -8.01 -39.94 -23.94
CA THR A 775 -8.79 -39.95 -25.18
C THR A 775 -9.59 -38.66 -25.34
N VAL A 776 -9.90 -38.33 -26.58
CA VAL A 776 -10.74 -37.18 -26.92
C VAL A 776 -12.20 -37.48 -26.59
N TRP A 777 -12.83 -36.67 -25.73
CA TRP A 777 -14.19 -36.87 -25.19
C TRP A 777 -15.26 -37.22 -26.24
N ASN A 778 -15.21 -36.57 -27.41
CA ASN A 778 -16.30 -36.66 -28.39
C ASN A 778 -16.17 -37.83 -29.40
N ASN A 779 -14.99 -38.44 -29.53
CA ASN A 779 -14.74 -39.45 -30.56
C ASN A 779 -13.87 -40.62 -30.09
N GLY A 780 -13.39 -40.60 -28.84
CA GLY A 780 -12.61 -41.68 -28.22
C GLY A 780 -11.22 -41.88 -28.82
N SER A 781 -10.74 -40.96 -29.66
CA SER A 781 -9.41 -41.06 -30.27
C SER A 781 -8.32 -40.82 -29.22
N VAL A 782 -7.22 -41.59 -29.26
CA VAL A 782 -6.14 -41.48 -28.26
C VAL A 782 -5.30 -40.21 -28.53
N CYS A 783 -5.14 -39.40 -27.49
CA CYS A 783 -4.34 -38.17 -27.51
C CYS A 783 -3.19 -38.17 -26.49
N ALA A 784 -3.11 -39.17 -25.60
CA ALA A 784 -1.94 -39.38 -24.76
C ALA A 784 -1.60 -40.87 -24.60
N VAL A 785 -0.31 -41.18 -24.50
CA VAL A 785 0.22 -42.55 -24.40
C VAL A 785 1.29 -42.62 -23.31
N THR A 786 1.24 -43.64 -22.47
CA THR A 786 2.29 -43.99 -21.51
C THR A 786 3.09 -45.20 -22.01
N VAL A 787 4.39 -45.22 -21.76
CA VAL A 787 5.25 -46.40 -21.86
C VAL A 787 5.83 -46.69 -20.48
N ASP A 788 5.68 -47.94 -20.03
CA ASP A 788 6.22 -48.48 -18.78
C ASP A 788 7.20 -49.61 -19.14
N SER A 789 8.50 -49.32 -19.00
CA SER A 789 9.63 -50.15 -19.42
C SER A 789 10.80 -49.91 -18.45
N SER A 790 12.04 -50.18 -18.85
CA SER A 790 13.20 -49.74 -18.07
C SER A 790 13.30 -48.20 -18.02
N TRP A 791 12.77 -47.51 -19.05
CA TRP A 791 12.45 -46.08 -19.03
C TRP A 791 10.93 -45.88 -18.94
N HIS A 792 10.51 -44.69 -18.51
CA HIS A 792 9.11 -44.29 -18.56
C HIS A 792 8.92 -43.09 -19.48
N SER A 793 7.84 -43.09 -20.24
CA SER A 793 7.47 -41.91 -21.02
C SER A 793 5.98 -41.66 -21.00
N LEU A 794 5.61 -40.39 -21.07
CA LEU A 794 4.24 -39.91 -21.23
C LEU A 794 4.24 -38.89 -22.37
N LEU A 795 3.68 -39.28 -23.52
CA LEU A 795 3.39 -38.36 -24.62
C LEU A 795 2.00 -37.79 -24.42
N VAL A 796 1.88 -36.47 -24.34
CA VAL A 796 0.61 -35.75 -24.17
C VAL A 796 0.45 -34.79 -25.36
N ASN A 797 -0.39 -35.18 -26.33
CA ASN A 797 -0.63 -34.38 -27.54
C ASN A 797 -1.69 -33.29 -27.30
N LEU A 798 -1.54 -32.54 -26.21
CA LEU A 798 -2.43 -31.48 -25.80
C LEU A 798 -1.62 -30.49 -24.94
N PRO A 799 -1.95 -29.19 -24.96
CA PRO A 799 -1.18 -28.21 -24.19
C PRO A 799 -1.59 -28.23 -22.71
N VAL A 800 -0.79 -28.91 -21.87
CA VAL A 800 -1.09 -29.16 -20.45
C VAL A 800 -1.21 -27.86 -19.64
N GLU A 801 -0.47 -26.83 -20.02
CA GLU A 801 -0.50 -25.49 -19.41
C GLU A 801 -1.92 -24.87 -19.42
N TYR A 802 -2.78 -25.21 -20.39
CA TYR A 802 -4.14 -24.68 -20.48
C TYR A 802 -5.20 -25.44 -19.67
N ILE A 803 -4.84 -26.53 -18.99
CA ILE A 803 -5.77 -27.22 -18.07
C ILE A 803 -6.15 -26.25 -16.94
N THR A 804 -7.45 -26.09 -16.73
CA THR A 804 -8.04 -25.12 -15.79
C THR A 804 -8.78 -25.83 -14.66
N ASP A 805 -8.81 -25.16 -13.50
CA ASP A 805 -9.51 -25.61 -12.31
C ASP A 805 -10.97 -25.15 -12.26
N ASP A 806 -11.39 -24.30 -13.20
CA ASP A 806 -12.75 -23.73 -13.28
C ASP A 806 -13.87 -24.78 -13.37
N PHE A 807 -13.52 -26.00 -13.80
CA PHE A 807 -14.47 -27.09 -13.97
C PHE A 807 -14.38 -28.19 -12.91
N VAL A 808 -13.65 -27.99 -11.81
CA VAL A 808 -13.59 -28.96 -10.69
C VAL A 808 -14.97 -29.28 -10.14
N ALA A 809 -15.85 -28.26 -10.00
CA ALA A 809 -17.24 -28.45 -9.58
C ALA A 809 -18.07 -29.32 -10.55
N HIS A 810 -17.59 -29.51 -11.78
CA HIS A 810 -18.21 -30.35 -12.82
C HIS A 810 -17.52 -31.72 -12.98
N GLY A 811 -16.63 -32.09 -12.04
CA GLY A 811 -15.95 -33.38 -12.02
C GLY A 811 -14.75 -33.48 -12.95
N TYR A 812 -14.15 -32.35 -13.35
CA TYR A 812 -12.87 -32.34 -14.07
C TYR A 812 -11.70 -32.24 -13.06
N GLY A 813 -10.61 -32.92 -13.35
CA GLY A 813 -9.35 -32.82 -12.62
C GLY A 813 -8.62 -31.52 -12.95
N THR A 814 -7.77 -31.10 -12.01
CA THR A 814 -6.92 -29.92 -12.12
C THR A 814 -5.63 -30.25 -12.86
N LYS A 815 -4.88 -29.20 -13.23
CA LYS A 815 -3.51 -29.36 -13.74
C LYS A 815 -2.63 -30.11 -12.75
N ASP A 816 -2.72 -29.77 -11.48
CA ASP A 816 -2.02 -30.43 -10.39
C ASP A 816 -2.26 -31.94 -10.41
N THR A 817 -3.51 -32.37 -10.55
CA THR A 817 -3.81 -33.80 -10.54
C THR A 817 -3.18 -34.54 -11.72
N LEU A 818 -3.04 -33.92 -12.90
CA LEU A 818 -2.39 -34.54 -14.05
C LEU A 818 -0.87 -34.64 -13.83
N LEU A 819 -0.23 -33.53 -13.42
CA LEU A 819 1.22 -33.49 -13.24
C LEU A 819 1.68 -34.34 -12.04
N LEU A 820 0.91 -34.37 -10.94
CA LEU A 820 1.19 -35.27 -9.81
C LEU A 820 1.02 -36.74 -10.20
N SER A 821 -0.04 -37.09 -10.95
CA SER A 821 -0.19 -38.46 -11.47
C SER A 821 0.96 -38.85 -12.39
N CYS A 822 1.55 -37.89 -13.12
CA CYS A 822 2.75 -38.09 -13.93
C CYS A 822 3.99 -38.38 -13.06
N ILE A 823 4.20 -37.60 -12.00
CA ILE A 823 5.30 -37.83 -11.04
C ILE A 823 5.15 -39.20 -10.36
N ASP A 824 3.94 -39.56 -9.92
CA ASP A 824 3.64 -40.85 -9.32
C ASP A 824 3.90 -42.01 -10.31
N PHE A 825 3.50 -41.84 -11.58
CA PHE A 825 3.80 -42.81 -12.64
C PHE A 825 5.30 -43.01 -12.85
N PHE A 826 6.11 -41.97 -12.65
CA PHE A 826 7.57 -42.04 -12.68
C PHE A 826 8.21 -42.52 -11.36
N GLY A 827 7.40 -43.04 -10.44
CA GLY A 827 7.84 -43.60 -9.17
C GLY A 827 8.09 -42.56 -8.07
N GLY A 828 7.49 -41.37 -8.19
CA GLY A 828 7.56 -40.32 -7.18
C GLY A 828 8.93 -39.66 -7.05
N ILE A 829 9.08 -38.88 -5.98
CA ILE A 829 10.35 -38.27 -5.58
C ILE A 829 11.01 -39.17 -4.53
N PRO A 830 12.17 -39.79 -4.84
CA PRO A 830 12.82 -40.70 -3.92
C PRO A 830 13.51 -39.94 -2.79
N MET A 831 13.71 -40.62 -1.65
CA MET A 831 14.65 -40.14 -0.66
C MET A 831 16.08 -40.15 -1.22
N ILE A 832 16.86 -39.13 -0.86
CA ILE A 832 18.30 -39.06 -1.08
C ILE A 832 19.05 -39.41 0.21
N GLY A 833 20.34 -39.73 0.09
CA GLY A 833 21.18 -40.11 1.22
C GLY A 833 21.08 -41.59 1.59
N ASN A 834 21.93 -42.03 2.52
CA ASN A 834 21.86 -43.38 3.04
C ASN A 834 21.11 -43.29 4.38
N PRO A 835 19.87 -43.80 4.47
CA PRO A 835 19.21 -43.87 5.76
C PRO A 835 20.15 -44.59 6.72
N ALA A 836 20.23 -44.11 7.96
CA ALA A 836 20.94 -44.83 9.00
C ALA A 836 20.49 -46.30 8.94
N PRO A 837 21.41 -47.28 8.96
CA PRO A 837 21.00 -48.66 8.82
C PRO A 837 19.97 -48.94 9.91
N CYS A 838 18.81 -49.40 9.47
CA CYS A 838 17.75 -49.78 10.37
C CYS A 838 18.23 -50.88 11.31
N CYS A 839 17.88 -50.76 12.58
CA CYS A 839 18.31 -51.60 13.69
C CYS A 839 19.82 -51.55 13.99
N VAL A 840 20.37 -50.35 14.20
CA VAL A 840 21.75 -50.17 14.71
C VAL A 840 21.75 -49.81 16.22
N GLY A 841 20.62 -49.32 16.72
CA GLY A 841 20.40 -48.95 18.11
C GLY A 841 19.68 -50.03 18.94
N ILE A 842 18.78 -49.57 19.81
CA ILE A 842 17.94 -50.42 20.66
C ILE A 842 16.52 -50.31 20.12
N ARG A 843 15.84 -51.43 19.85
CA ARG A 843 14.42 -51.38 19.52
C ARG A 843 13.65 -50.69 20.65
N GLY A 844 12.67 -49.86 20.33
CA GLY A 844 11.95 -49.01 21.28
C GLY A 844 12.53 -47.60 21.46
N ASP A 845 13.70 -47.29 20.89
CA ASP A 845 14.21 -45.93 20.68
C ASP A 845 13.70 -45.47 19.31
N ALA A 846 12.46 -44.97 19.27
CA ALA A 846 11.66 -44.80 18.05
C ALA A 846 11.49 -43.33 17.65
N ALA A 847 11.93 -42.38 18.48
CA ALA A 847 11.91 -40.96 18.18
C ALA A 847 13.16 -40.50 17.41
N ASP A 848 13.10 -39.29 16.84
CA ASP A 848 14.25 -38.58 16.26
C ASP A 848 14.66 -37.42 17.20
N PRO A 849 15.93 -37.33 17.65
CA PRO A 849 17.05 -38.22 17.36
C PRO A 849 17.00 -39.52 18.15
N MET A 850 17.35 -40.63 17.49
CA MET A 850 17.63 -41.92 18.13
C MET A 850 18.86 -41.77 19.02
N ASP A 851 18.64 -41.48 20.30
CA ASP A 851 19.70 -41.09 21.24
C ASP A 851 20.31 -42.29 21.99
N GLY A 852 19.83 -43.50 21.68
CA GLY A 852 20.21 -44.76 22.29
C GLY A 852 19.55 -45.00 23.64
N VAL A 853 18.53 -44.23 24.01
CA VAL A 853 17.83 -44.32 25.29
C VAL A 853 16.32 -44.45 25.06
N ILE A 854 15.76 -45.56 25.52
CA ILE A 854 14.30 -45.72 25.54
C ILE A 854 13.72 -44.85 26.66
N ASP A 855 12.98 -43.80 26.30
CA ASP A 855 12.27 -42.94 27.23
C ASP A 855 10.82 -42.62 26.78
N ILE A 856 10.17 -41.67 27.46
CA ILE A 856 8.77 -41.33 27.21
C ILE A 856 8.55 -40.64 25.87
N THR A 857 9.57 -40.00 25.29
CA THR A 857 9.51 -39.40 23.96
C THR A 857 9.23 -40.46 22.90
N ASP A 858 9.89 -41.62 22.96
CA ASP A 858 9.68 -42.75 22.04
C ASP A 858 8.25 -43.27 22.09
N LEU A 859 7.75 -43.41 23.32
CA LEU A 859 6.39 -43.87 23.54
C LEU A 859 5.36 -42.87 22.98
N VAL A 860 5.57 -41.59 23.23
CA VAL A 860 4.70 -40.52 22.69
C VAL A 860 4.77 -40.49 21.17
N TYR A 861 5.96 -40.64 20.60
CA TYR A 861 6.19 -40.67 19.16
C TYR A 861 5.40 -41.81 18.50
N LEU A 862 5.53 -43.04 19.01
CA LEU A 862 4.79 -44.20 18.47
C LEU A 862 3.27 -44.04 18.61
N ILE A 863 2.79 -43.44 19.71
CA ILE A 863 1.36 -43.14 19.87
C ILE A 863 0.90 -42.13 18.84
N ASP A 864 1.67 -41.07 18.61
CA ASP A 864 1.32 -40.02 17.67
C ASP A 864 1.35 -40.53 16.23
N PHE A 865 2.37 -41.32 15.86
CA PHE A 865 2.44 -42.01 14.57
C PHE A 865 1.21 -42.94 14.37
N MET A 866 0.96 -43.87 15.29
CA MET A 866 -0.08 -44.89 15.12
C MET A 866 -1.52 -44.36 15.21
N PHE A 867 -1.77 -43.31 16.00
CA PHE A 867 -3.14 -42.89 16.33
C PHE A 867 -3.46 -41.42 16.04
N ARG A 868 -2.46 -40.57 15.78
CA ARG A 868 -2.67 -39.13 15.58
C ARG A 868 -2.13 -38.60 14.25
N GLY A 869 -1.63 -39.47 13.37
CA GLY A 869 -1.07 -39.08 12.07
C GLY A 869 0.25 -38.31 12.23
N GLY A 870 1.01 -38.60 13.28
CA GLY A 870 2.38 -38.13 13.45
C GLY A 870 3.33 -38.69 12.38
N PRO A 871 4.57 -38.18 12.31
CA PRO A 871 5.56 -38.61 11.32
C PRO A 871 5.85 -40.12 11.41
N GLU A 872 6.17 -40.74 10.27
CA GLU A 872 6.65 -42.13 10.21
C GLU A 872 7.95 -42.30 11.01
N PRO A 873 8.13 -43.40 11.77
CA PRO A 873 9.36 -43.65 12.50
C PRO A 873 10.57 -43.61 11.55
N PRO A 874 11.67 -42.92 11.93
CA PRO A 874 12.89 -42.84 11.12
C PRO A 874 13.42 -44.22 10.72
N CYS A 875 13.17 -45.23 11.57
CA CYS A 875 13.29 -46.62 11.21
C CYS A 875 12.15 -47.47 11.80
N PHE A 876 11.50 -48.25 10.94
CA PHE A 876 10.44 -49.18 11.32
C PHE A 876 10.98 -50.36 12.16
N GLU A 877 12.21 -50.80 11.91
CA GLU A 877 12.84 -51.90 12.65
C GLU A 877 13.21 -51.52 14.09
N GLU A 878 13.56 -50.28 14.40
CA GLU A 878 13.68 -49.80 15.79
C GLU A 878 12.30 -49.65 16.44
N ALA A 879 11.29 -49.24 15.68
CA ALA A 879 9.92 -49.09 16.19
C ALA A 879 9.17 -50.43 16.38
N ASP A 880 9.60 -51.51 15.73
CA ASP A 880 9.14 -52.89 15.93
C ASP A 880 9.76 -53.43 17.23
N VAL A 881 9.26 -52.95 18.37
CA VAL A 881 9.81 -53.20 19.71
C VAL A 881 9.85 -54.70 20.04
N ASN A 882 8.91 -55.46 19.48
CA ASN A 882 8.73 -56.88 19.77
C ASN A 882 9.50 -57.81 18.81
N GLY A 883 10.02 -57.29 17.70
CA GLY A 883 10.89 -58.01 16.76
C GLY A 883 10.16 -59.02 15.88
N ASP A 884 8.88 -58.81 15.61
CA ASP A 884 8.09 -59.71 14.76
C ASP A 884 8.11 -59.33 13.28
N TYR A 885 8.69 -58.18 12.93
CA TYR A 885 8.80 -57.64 11.59
C TYR A 885 7.43 -57.46 10.91
N ALA A 886 6.41 -57.07 11.67
CA ALA A 886 5.12 -56.71 11.10
C ALA A 886 5.21 -55.43 10.25
N ASP A 887 4.55 -55.45 9.08
CA ASP A 887 4.45 -54.31 8.16
C ASP A 887 2.97 -54.10 7.76
N PRO A 888 2.32 -52.99 8.21
CA PRO A 888 2.86 -51.90 9.04
C PRO A 888 3.00 -52.30 10.53
N LEU A 889 3.66 -51.46 11.33
CA LEU A 889 3.80 -51.60 12.79
C LEU A 889 2.45 -51.87 13.47
N GLU A 890 2.45 -52.80 14.42
CA GLU A 890 1.24 -53.23 15.11
C GLU A 890 1.14 -52.61 16.51
N ILE A 891 -0.08 -52.52 17.04
CA ILE A 891 -0.31 -52.05 18.42
C ILE A 891 0.43 -52.91 19.47
N THR A 892 0.83 -54.12 19.11
CA THR A 892 1.64 -55.03 19.93
C THR A 892 3.01 -54.45 20.25
N ASP A 893 3.64 -53.68 19.35
CA ASP A 893 4.91 -53.00 19.57
C ASP A 893 4.79 -51.89 20.62
N LEU A 894 3.74 -51.08 20.48
CA LEU A 894 3.42 -50.05 21.47
C LEU A 894 3.14 -50.67 22.85
N LEU A 895 2.35 -51.74 22.90
CA LEU A 895 2.06 -52.43 24.15
C LEU A 895 3.31 -53.06 24.77
N TYR A 896 4.22 -53.57 23.94
CA TYR A 896 5.51 -54.13 24.39
C TYR A 896 6.38 -53.04 25.01
N LEU A 897 6.45 -51.87 24.39
CA LEU A 897 7.19 -50.71 24.90
C LEU A 897 6.61 -50.20 26.22
N ILE A 898 5.28 -50.06 26.31
CA ILE A 898 4.59 -49.70 27.55
C ILE A 898 4.89 -50.71 28.66
N ASP A 899 4.85 -52.01 28.34
CA ASP A 899 5.05 -53.06 29.31
C ASP A 899 6.47 -53.02 29.89
N TYR A 900 7.47 -52.85 29.02
CA TYR A 900 8.86 -52.65 29.41
C TYR A 900 9.05 -51.41 30.30
N MET A 901 8.51 -50.26 29.88
CA MET A 901 8.74 -48.99 30.56
C MET A 901 8.02 -48.87 31.91
N TYR A 902 6.81 -49.41 32.05
CA TYR A 902 5.93 -49.10 33.19
C TYR A 902 5.48 -50.30 34.02
N THR A 903 5.44 -51.50 33.46
CA THR A 903 4.90 -52.68 34.15
C THR A 903 5.90 -53.82 34.34
N GLY A 904 7.17 -53.59 34.00
CA GLY A 904 8.28 -54.52 34.26
C GLY A 904 8.35 -55.68 33.27
N GLY A 905 7.83 -55.47 32.06
CA GLY A 905 7.92 -56.37 30.92
C GLY A 905 9.36 -56.65 30.46
N PRO A 906 9.54 -57.62 29.55
CA PRO A 906 10.85 -57.92 28.98
C PRO A 906 11.43 -56.70 28.23
N PRO A 907 12.78 -56.55 28.17
CA PRO A 907 13.39 -55.52 27.33
C PRO A 907 13.02 -55.72 25.86
N PRO A 908 13.03 -54.64 25.06
CA PRO A 908 12.86 -54.74 23.62
C PRO A 908 13.83 -55.73 22.99
N VAL A 909 13.41 -56.34 21.88
CA VAL A 909 14.25 -57.31 21.19
C VAL A 909 15.52 -56.62 20.69
N ALA A 910 16.64 -57.31 20.77
CA ALA A 910 17.90 -56.76 20.30
C ALA A 910 17.89 -56.66 18.78
N CYS A 911 18.52 -55.60 18.25
CA CYS A 911 18.74 -55.49 16.83
C CYS A 911 19.68 -56.59 16.28
N PRO A 912 19.47 -57.06 15.03
CA PRO A 912 20.24 -58.15 14.41
C PRO A 912 21.75 -57.92 14.24
#